data_AF-A0A2G8SQ81-F1
#
_entry.id   AF-A0A2G8SQ81-F1
#
_cell.length_a   1.000
_cell.length_b   1.000
_cell.length_c   1.000
_cell.angle_alpha   90.00
_cell.angle_beta   90.00
_cell.angle_gamma   90.00
#
_symmetry.space_group_name_H-M   'P 1'
#
loop_
_entity.id
_entity.type
_entity.pdbx_description
1 polymer ?
#
loop_
_entity_poly.entity_id
_entity_poly.type
_entity_poly.pdbx_seq_one_letter_code
_entity_poly.pdbx_strand_id
1 'polypeptide(L)'
;MTGPNPTIGWEGRIRVNGTTYLWMGKDGTGLADITNIQITPTRSIFVMQAGPMNVTITFLSPVEPDDWVKQSIPFSYLSVEAQSLDGNSYPVQVYSDITAEWASGDRTGSVVEWGNATNTGSSIYHKIQLQNPQQNVENANQAQDGTVYYAMPTTSGGLNNTATTAFGPISPKFTAFASAVDLGTIQSTASPVSWSIGYVRDPSISYTTPSGTVQQRSPYYVTQYQNAEDAVDAFTSDYSAAHDRAVALDQKIMAAAANISSQYSDLVSLATRQVMSALDFTVGTDSAGNVVPGDVKVFMKNLGTDRRVNPVEHIYAAFPMFLYLNASIGGALLQPLLEAQNGLTSQVYAAMDLGTAYPIASGSRAVLNEGVEQSGNMLVMALAHARISGNGTLLSQYYNTMKRWADYLVSNALQSDYQTIQDGSITNLANTALKGIIGVKAMAEIARALGEESDAVSYDNKSSSLFNSWLSLATSSDQSHLLGGYGDQQSWSLMYNLFADKMLALNFVPQSIVDMQTQYLDSLLATASEWGLSTDSESEPYGNAGEASHDMVLHFAYFSFPRPTRSSAWTLFTSAVVSNTTPCAWGHVFPSCPHVSQDPGEIFPVLSASAPSVSNQTISGGSTNGGQSNARVGSDSRTNTGAIAGGVIGGLALIGIVAATVIVLRKRRKNKKMDTAEVVEQTPHCPTLPPHSQHPSSDYISISTPSDMATVGFAGMGEGEMGAYESTPISLSPHLSTKARHGATPNRTHHSEFAPSESVTTSSNVGSQTGSASSRDPLWSRGATSRMDVVGLREEVEDLRRVVHEIRVERLEPPPEYAE
;
A
#
# COMPACT_ATOMS: atom_id res chain seq x y z
N MET A 1 6.16 -17.69 -16.61
CA MET A 1 5.55 -18.84 -15.94
C MET A 1 4.31 -18.32 -15.22
N THR A 2 3.14 -18.42 -15.85
CA THR A 2 1.87 -17.89 -15.33
C THR A 2 0.92 -19.07 -15.13
N GLY A 3 0.93 -19.65 -13.93
CA GLY A 3 -0.16 -20.50 -13.47
C GLY A 3 -1.37 -19.65 -13.09
N PRO A 4 -2.58 -20.24 -12.98
CA PRO A 4 -3.71 -19.53 -12.38
C PRO A 4 -3.33 -18.99 -11.00
N ASN A 5 -3.82 -17.79 -10.64
CA ASN A 5 -3.61 -17.24 -9.31
C ASN A 5 -3.98 -18.30 -8.26
N PRO A 6 -3.09 -18.59 -7.29
CA PRO A 6 -3.40 -19.59 -6.29
C PRO A 6 -4.62 -19.14 -5.49
N THR A 7 -5.67 -19.97 -5.45
CA THR A 7 -6.84 -19.73 -4.60
C THR A 7 -6.38 -19.55 -3.15
N ILE A 8 -6.94 -18.57 -2.46
CA ILE A 8 -6.82 -18.36 -1.01
C ILE A 8 -8.24 -18.50 -0.45
N GLY A 9 -8.50 -19.53 0.35
CA GLY A 9 -9.82 -19.76 0.93
C GLY A 9 -10.09 -18.84 2.12
N TRP A 10 -11.18 -18.09 2.02
CA TRP A 10 -11.80 -17.38 3.13
C TRP A 10 -13.31 -17.42 2.91
N GLU A 11 -14.03 -18.04 3.83
CA GLU A 11 -15.47 -18.21 3.74
C GLU A 11 -16.21 -17.48 4.86
N GLY A 12 -17.38 -16.94 4.53
CA GLY A 12 -18.22 -16.16 5.42
C GLY A 12 -19.70 -16.50 5.27
N ARG A 13 -20.34 -16.90 6.36
CA ARG A 13 -21.77 -17.25 6.40
C ARG A 13 -22.53 -16.54 7.51
N ILE A 14 -23.81 -16.30 7.29
CA ILE A 14 -24.75 -15.82 8.30
C ILE A 14 -26.00 -16.70 8.26
N ARG A 15 -26.48 -17.13 9.42
CA ARG A 15 -27.74 -17.86 9.55
C ARG A 15 -28.77 -16.96 10.21
N VAL A 16 -29.89 -16.73 9.53
CA VAL A 16 -31.00 -15.91 9.99
C VAL A 16 -32.26 -16.77 10.01
N ASN A 17 -32.88 -16.93 11.18
CA ASN A 17 -34.11 -17.72 11.34
C ASN A 17 -34.04 -19.13 10.71
N GLY A 18 -32.90 -19.81 10.92
CA GLY A 18 -32.63 -21.15 10.38
C GLY A 18 -32.18 -21.20 8.92
N THR A 19 -32.29 -20.11 8.16
CA THR A 19 -31.82 -20.04 6.77
C THR A 19 -30.38 -19.51 6.72
N THR A 20 -29.50 -20.20 6.00
CA THR A 20 -28.08 -19.82 5.90
C THR A 20 -27.82 -19.09 4.60
N TYR A 21 -27.10 -17.97 4.69
CA TYR A 21 -26.69 -17.13 3.58
C TYR A 21 -25.16 -17.03 3.53
N LEU A 22 -24.59 -17.07 2.33
CA LEU A 22 -23.17 -16.89 2.06
C LEU A 22 -22.90 -15.41 1.75
N TRP A 23 -22.04 -14.75 2.53
CA TRP A 23 -21.63 -13.36 2.31
C TRP A 23 -20.19 -13.23 1.80
N MET A 24 -19.40 -14.30 1.82
CA MET A 24 -18.08 -14.40 1.17
C MET A 24 -17.69 -15.86 0.94
N GLY A 25 -16.94 -16.15 -0.13
CA GLY A 25 -16.47 -17.50 -0.46
C GLY A 25 -17.19 -18.10 -1.68
N LYS A 26 -16.88 -19.36 -2.03
CA LYS A 26 -17.35 -20.01 -3.27
C LYS A 26 -18.18 -21.29 -3.05
N ASP A 27 -18.28 -21.77 -1.82
CA ASP A 27 -18.74 -23.14 -1.52
C ASP A 27 -20.23 -23.27 -1.17
N GLY A 28 -21.12 -22.46 -1.75
CA GLY A 28 -22.51 -22.45 -1.28
C GLY A 28 -23.63 -22.03 -2.24
N THR A 29 -24.83 -22.45 -1.85
CA THR A 29 -26.13 -21.90 -2.29
C THR A 29 -26.64 -20.91 -1.23
N GLY A 30 -27.53 -19.99 -1.61
CA GLY A 30 -28.04 -18.96 -0.70
C GLY A 30 -27.11 -17.75 -0.60
N LEU A 31 -26.75 -17.15 -1.73
CA LEU A 31 -25.93 -15.93 -1.74
C LEU A 31 -26.70 -14.78 -1.06
N ALA A 32 -26.00 -14.00 -0.23
CA ALA A 32 -26.49 -12.70 0.19
C ALA A 32 -26.37 -11.70 -0.97
N ASP A 33 -27.39 -10.88 -1.17
CA ASP A 33 -27.42 -9.93 -2.29
C ASP A 33 -26.64 -8.66 -1.93
N ILE A 34 -25.59 -8.32 -2.68
CA ILE A 34 -24.86 -7.06 -2.47
C ILE A 34 -25.74 -5.89 -2.90
N THR A 35 -26.03 -4.99 -1.96
CA THR A 35 -26.87 -3.80 -2.18
C THR A 35 -26.08 -2.51 -2.25
N ASN A 36 -24.91 -2.46 -1.61
CA ASN A 36 -24.00 -1.31 -1.67
C ASN A 36 -22.55 -1.73 -1.47
N ILE A 37 -21.63 -0.99 -2.10
CA ILE A 37 -20.18 -1.14 -1.93
C ILE A 37 -19.60 0.24 -1.70
N GLN A 38 -18.76 0.38 -0.67
CA GLN A 38 -17.98 1.59 -0.41
C GLN A 38 -16.52 1.21 -0.18
N ILE A 39 -15.62 1.91 -0.86
CA ILE A 39 -14.18 1.78 -0.67
C ILE A 39 -13.65 3.09 -0.13
N THR A 40 -12.82 3.01 0.90
CA THR A 40 -12.13 4.15 1.51
C THR A 40 -10.63 3.86 1.57
N PRO A 41 -9.79 4.84 1.92
CA PRO A 41 -8.34 4.64 2.07
C PRO A 41 -7.95 3.41 2.88
N THR A 42 -8.68 3.10 3.96
CA THR A 42 -8.37 1.99 4.88
C THR A 42 -9.39 0.86 4.90
N ARG A 43 -10.59 1.03 4.31
CA ARG A 43 -11.71 0.08 4.43
C ARG A 43 -12.34 -0.30 3.11
N SER A 44 -12.86 -1.52 3.06
CA SER A 44 -13.78 -1.98 2.02
C SER A 44 -15.06 -2.46 2.71
N ILE A 45 -16.18 -1.83 2.40
CA ILE A 45 -17.45 -1.98 3.11
C ILE A 45 -18.49 -2.48 2.11
N PHE A 46 -19.08 -3.63 2.42
CA PHE A 46 -20.14 -4.24 1.63
C PHE A 46 -21.41 -4.29 2.46
N VAL A 47 -22.51 -3.81 1.90
CA VAL A 47 -23.83 -3.94 2.51
C VAL A 47 -24.58 -5.01 1.72
N MET A 48 -25.01 -6.07 2.39
CA MET A 48 -25.61 -7.24 1.77
C MET A 48 -26.93 -7.60 2.44
N GLN A 49 -27.90 -8.09 1.68
CA GLN A 49 -29.16 -8.57 2.22
C GLN A 49 -29.12 -10.09 2.42
N ALA A 50 -29.37 -10.52 3.66
CA ALA A 50 -29.49 -11.92 4.07
C ALA A 50 -30.90 -12.16 4.64
N GLY A 51 -31.87 -12.42 3.74
CA GLY A 51 -33.27 -12.57 4.12
C GLY A 51 -33.84 -11.27 4.72
N PRO A 52 -34.38 -11.29 5.96
CA PRO A 52 -34.93 -10.10 6.60
C PRO A 52 -33.85 -9.21 7.27
N MET A 53 -32.56 -9.57 7.18
CA MET A 53 -31.46 -8.80 7.75
C MET A 53 -30.64 -8.12 6.67
N ASN A 54 -30.33 -6.85 6.88
CA ASN A 54 -29.22 -6.17 6.24
C ASN A 54 -27.94 -6.50 7.00
N VAL A 55 -26.85 -6.79 6.28
CA VAL A 55 -25.58 -7.23 6.84
C VAL A 55 -24.47 -6.35 6.27
N THR A 56 -23.74 -5.66 7.14
CA THR A 56 -22.59 -4.83 6.77
C THR A 56 -21.32 -5.61 7.04
N ILE A 57 -20.54 -5.86 5.98
CA ILE A 57 -19.23 -6.52 6.04
C ILE A 57 -18.16 -5.46 5.81
N THR A 58 -17.31 -5.22 6.81
CA THR A 58 -16.22 -4.25 6.72
C THR A 58 -14.88 -4.96 6.85
N PHE A 59 -14.09 -4.89 5.78
CA PHE A 59 -12.66 -5.20 5.79
C PHE A 59 -11.91 -3.94 6.16
N LEU A 60 -11.11 -3.99 7.22
CA LEU A 60 -10.29 -2.89 7.69
C LEU A 60 -8.82 -3.32 7.69
N SER A 61 -7.99 -2.62 6.90
CA SER A 61 -6.54 -2.74 6.94
C SER A 61 -5.98 -1.43 7.50
N PRO A 62 -5.64 -1.38 8.80
CA PRO A 62 -5.22 -0.15 9.45
C PRO A 62 -3.97 0.46 8.78
N VAL A 63 -4.00 1.78 8.64
CA VAL A 63 -2.84 2.60 8.22
C VAL A 63 -2.58 3.57 9.38
N GLU A 64 -1.41 3.44 10.01
CA GLU A 64 -1.08 4.01 11.33
C GLU A 64 0.23 4.80 11.25
N PRO A 65 0.35 5.82 10.37
CA PRO A 65 1.62 6.44 10.01
C PRO A 65 2.35 7.13 11.18
N ASP A 66 1.60 7.47 12.24
CA ASP A 66 2.11 8.14 13.44
C ASP A 66 2.47 7.19 14.58
N ASP A 67 2.15 5.89 14.46
CA ASP A 67 2.46 4.86 15.45
C ASP A 67 3.14 3.68 14.76
N TRP A 68 4.48 3.70 14.72
CA TRP A 68 5.27 2.72 13.99
C TRP A 68 5.15 1.31 14.57
N VAL A 69 4.84 1.18 15.86
CA VAL A 69 4.52 -0.13 16.45
C VAL A 69 3.27 -0.67 15.76
N LYS A 70 2.16 0.09 15.77
CA LYS A 70 0.92 -0.34 15.12
C LYS A 70 1.06 -0.53 13.60
N GLN A 71 1.73 0.38 12.91
CA GLN A 71 1.95 0.29 11.45
C GLN A 71 2.71 -0.99 11.05
N SER A 72 3.57 -1.50 11.93
CA SER A 72 4.37 -2.70 11.66
C SER A 72 3.67 -4.01 12.04
N ILE A 73 2.47 -3.97 12.64
CA ILE A 73 1.68 -5.16 12.97
C ILE A 73 1.04 -5.69 11.67
N PRO A 74 1.39 -6.91 11.19
CA PRO A 74 0.97 -7.40 9.87
C PRO A 74 -0.42 -8.06 9.92
N PHE A 75 -1.43 -7.31 10.39
CA PHE A 75 -2.79 -7.81 10.59
C PHE A 75 -3.85 -6.90 9.95
N SER A 76 -5.00 -7.49 9.65
CA SER A 76 -6.22 -6.79 9.19
C SER A 76 -7.43 -7.35 9.91
N TYR A 77 -8.51 -6.57 9.95
CA TYR A 77 -9.79 -6.99 10.49
C TYR A 77 -10.80 -7.29 9.40
N LEU A 78 -11.66 -8.25 9.69
CA LEU A 78 -12.95 -8.43 9.07
C LEU A 78 -14.00 -8.22 10.16
N SER A 79 -15.04 -7.45 9.88
CA SER A 79 -16.12 -7.22 10.83
C SER A 79 -17.50 -7.32 10.18
N VAL A 80 -18.46 -7.81 10.95
CA VAL A 80 -19.83 -8.07 10.51
C VAL A 80 -20.81 -7.45 11.49
N GLU A 81 -21.72 -6.66 10.94
CA GLU A 81 -22.87 -6.08 11.64
C GLU A 81 -24.15 -6.54 10.95
N ALA A 82 -25.23 -6.69 11.71
CA ALA A 82 -26.53 -7.09 11.17
C ALA A 82 -27.64 -6.22 11.74
N GLN A 83 -28.59 -5.82 10.90
CA GLN A 83 -29.74 -5.01 11.26
C GLN A 83 -30.99 -5.50 10.53
N SER A 84 -32.10 -5.64 11.24
CA SER A 84 -33.39 -6.02 10.69
C SER A 84 -33.94 -4.96 9.73
N LEU A 85 -34.45 -5.41 8.58
CA LEU A 85 -35.08 -4.55 7.57
C LEU A 85 -36.52 -4.17 7.91
N ASP A 86 -37.20 -4.96 8.74
CA ASP A 86 -38.62 -4.80 9.06
C ASP A 86 -38.89 -4.45 10.54
N GLY A 87 -37.83 -4.31 11.33
CA GLY A 87 -37.90 -4.00 12.76
C GLY A 87 -38.18 -5.21 13.66
N ASN A 88 -38.39 -6.41 13.12
CA ASN A 88 -38.54 -7.63 13.91
C ASN A 88 -37.20 -8.17 14.39
N SER A 89 -37.23 -8.99 15.44
CA SER A 89 -36.04 -9.70 15.94
C SER A 89 -35.95 -11.11 15.39
N TYR A 90 -34.74 -11.54 15.03
CA TYR A 90 -34.46 -12.86 14.46
C TYR A 90 -33.32 -13.54 15.17
N PRO A 91 -33.33 -14.88 15.32
CA PRO A 91 -32.16 -15.61 15.78
C PRO A 91 -31.07 -15.58 14.69
N VAL A 92 -29.88 -15.10 15.07
CA VAL A 92 -28.75 -14.87 14.16
C VAL A 92 -27.49 -15.59 14.65
N GLN A 93 -26.81 -16.28 13.74
CA GLN A 93 -25.48 -16.84 13.94
C GLN A 93 -24.57 -16.38 12.80
N VAL A 94 -23.32 -16.04 13.09
CA VAL A 94 -22.32 -15.67 12.08
C VAL A 94 -21.15 -16.64 12.12
N TYR A 95 -20.54 -16.88 10.97
CA TYR A 95 -19.47 -17.85 10.78
C TYR A 95 -18.43 -17.29 9.82
N SER A 96 -17.15 -17.50 10.12
CA SER A 96 -16.05 -17.20 9.20
C SER A 96 -14.90 -18.19 9.40
N ASP A 97 -14.32 -18.65 8.30
CA ASP A 97 -13.13 -19.51 8.30
C ASP A 97 -12.09 -19.12 7.26
N ILE A 98 -10.85 -19.51 7.52
CA ILE A 98 -9.77 -19.49 6.54
C ILE A 98 -9.25 -20.89 6.31
N THR A 99 -8.58 -21.11 5.18
CA THR A 99 -7.95 -22.40 4.88
C THR A 99 -6.41 -22.34 4.94
N ALA A 100 -5.76 -23.49 4.89
CA ALA A 100 -4.29 -23.58 4.94
C ALA A 100 -3.57 -22.88 3.76
N GLU A 101 -4.31 -22.47 2.72
CA GLU A 101 -3.82 -21.63 1.61
C GLU A 101 -3.31 -20.25 2.04
N TRP A 102 -3.48 -19.83 3.29
CA TRP A 102 -2.81 -18.62 3.77
C TRP A 102 -1.33 -18.84 4.11
N ALA A 103 -0.89 -20.08 4.28
CA ALA A 103 0.45 -20.39 4.81
C ALA A 103 1.57 -20.45 3.75
N SER A 104 1.28 -20.78 2.48
CA SER A 104 2.32 -20.94 1.46
C SER A 104 1.77 -21.10 0.04
N GLY A 105 2.36 -20.40 -0.94
CA GLY A 105 2.02 -20.55 -2.36
C GLY A 105 2.26 -21.95 -2.95
N ASP A 106 3.07 -22.79 -2.30
CA ASP A 106 3.29 -24.18 -2.70
C ASP A 106 2.20 -25.11 -2.13
N ARG A 107 1.06 -25.14 -2.81
CA ARG A 107 -0.16 -25.81 -2.33
C ARG A 107 -0.04 -27.34 -2.19
N THR A 108 0.80 -27.98 -3.01
CA THR A 108 0.90 -29.45 -3.06
C THR A 108 2.20 -29.98 -2.48
N GLY A 109 3.27 -29.19 -2.48
CA GLY A 109 4.58 -29.58 -1.97
C GLY A 109 4.80 -29.23 -0.49
N SER A 110 4.11 -28.21 0.02
CA SER A 110 4.28 -27.76 1.41
C SER A 110 3.29 -28.43 2.35
N VAL A 111 3.81 -28.94 3.46
CA VAL A 111 3.02 -29.50 4.57
C VAL A 111 2.87 -28.44 5.65
N VAL A 112 1.62 -28.19 6.04
CA VAL A 112 1.28 -27.27 7.13
C VAL A 112 1.08 -28.03 8.44
N GLU A 113 1.41 -27.38 9.53
CA GLU A 113 1.04 -27.76 10.89
C GLU A 113 0.28 -26.63 11.58
N TRP A 114 -0.50 -26.98 12.59
CA TRP A 114 -1.31 -26.03 13.35
C TRP A 114 -1.49 -26.48 14.81
N GLY A 115 -1.72 -25.51 15.68
CA GLY A 115 -2.14 -25.76 17.05
C GLY A 115 -3.64 -25.97 17.17
N ASN A 116 -4.09 -26.46 18.33
CA ASN A 116 -5.49 -26.23 18.73
C ASN A 116 -5.72 -24.72 18.88
N ALA A 117 -6.97 -24.29 18.76
CA ALA A 117 -7.34 -22.91 19.06
C ALA A 117 -6.88 -22.53 20.48
N THR A 118 -6.09 -21.47 20.60
CA THR A 118 -5.60 -20.96 21.89
C THR A 118 -6.55 -19.88 22.36
N ASN A 119 -7.00 -19.99 23.61
CA ASN A 119 -7.78 -18.96 24.28
C ASN A 119 -6.92 -18.28 25.34
N THR A 120 -6.73 -16.97 25.21
CA THR A 120 -5.90 -16.14 26.10
C THR A 120 -6.71 -15.43 27.18
N GLY A 121 -8.03 -15.61 27.18
CA GLY A 121 -9.00 -14.88 27.97
C GLY A 121 -9.57 -13.69 27.19
N SER A 122 -8.71 -12.94 26.48
CA SER A 122 -9.11 -11.82 25.61
C SER A 122 -9.47 -12.26 24.19
N SER A 123 -8.69 -13.17 23.61
CA SER A 123 -8.88 -13.62 22.24
C SER A 123 -8.84 -15.14 22.14
N ILE A 124 -9.43 -15.64 21.06
CA ILE A 124 -9.26 -17.01 20.57
C ILE A 124 -8.56 -16.92 19.22
N TYR A 125 -7.47 -17.67 19.03
CA TYR A 125 -6.76 -17.68 17.75
C TYR A 125 -6.33 -19.07 17.30
N HIS A 126 -6.31 -19.24 15.97
CA HIS A 126 -5.67 -20.35 15.27
C HIS A 126 -4.29 -19.92 14.78
N LYS A 127 -3.31 -20.82 14.89
CA LYS A 127 -1.93 -20.63 14.41
C LYS A 127 -1.60 -21.70 13.39
N ILE A 128 -1.17 -21.29 12.19
CA ILE A 128 -0.87 -22.17 11.06
C ILE A 128 0.51 -21.82 10.52
N GLN A 129 1.37 -22.80 10.33
CA GLN A 129 2.72 -22.60 9.78
C GLN A 129 3.17 -23.79 8.93
N LEU A 130 4.23 -23.62 8.14
CA LEU A 130 4.86 -24.74 7.46
C LEU A 130 5.65 -25.60 8.44
N GLN A 131 5.66 -26.92 8.23
CA GLN A 131 6.55 -27.83 8.98
C GLN A 131 8.03 -27.60 8.66
N ASN A 132 8.33 -27.15 7.43
CA ASN A 132 9.69 -26.92 6.95
C ASN A 132 9.81 -25.51 6.35
N PRO A 133 9.72 -24.44 7.16
CA PRO A 133 9.77 -23.07 6.67
C PRO A 133 11.12 -22.77 5.98
N GLN A 134 11.08 -21.95 4.93
CA GLN A 134 12.26 -21.52 4.16
C GLN A 134 12.45 -20.02 4.30
N GLN A 135 13.39 -19.61 5.16
CA GLN A 135 13.69 -18.20 5.43
C GLN A 135 14.01 -17.42 4.15
N ASN A 136 13.38 -16.25 4.00
CA ASN A 136 13.57 -15.33 2.88
C ASN A 136 13.26 -15.91 1.49
N VAL A 137 12.40 -16.93 1.41
CA VAL A 137 11.95 -17.52 0.15
C VAL A 137 10.48 -17.16 -0.08
N GLU A 138 10.14 -16.79 -1.32
CA GLU A 138 8.76 -16.64 -1.76
C GLU A 138 8.41 -17.69 -2.82
N ASN A 139 7.26 -18.34 -2.67
CA ASN A 139 6.64 -19.17 -3.69
C ASN A 139 5.32 -18.51 -4.12
N ALA A 140 5.14 -18.29 -5.42
CA ALA A 140 3.95 -17.62 -5.97
C ALA A 140 3.59 -16.30 -5.24
N ASN A 141 4.60 -15.46 -4.96
CA ASN A 141 4.48 -14.20 -4.22
C ASN A 141 4.04 -14.33 -2.75
N GLN A 142 4.02 -15.53 -2.17
CA GLN A 142 3.82 -15.77 -0.74
C GLN A 142 5.12 -16.23 -0.09
N ALA A 143 5.47 -15.61 1.03
CA ALA A 143 6.62 -16.03 1.82
C ALA A 143 6.50 -17.49 2.29
N GLN A 144 7.63 -18.15 2.53
CA GLN A 144 7.72 -19.56 2.95
C GLN A 144 8.19 -19.69 4.41
N ASP A 145 8.26 -18.60 5.14
CA ASP A 145 8.82 -18.49 6.50
C ASP A 145 7.89 -17.74 7.47
N GLY A 146 6.61 -17.62 7.14
CA GLY A 146 5.65 -16.95 8.00
C GLY A 146 4.69 -17.89 8.71
N THR A 147 3.98 -17.29 9.66
CA THR A 147 2.94 -17.93 10.46
C THR A 147 1.64 -17.17 10.27
N VAL A 148 0.57 -17.88 9.91
CA VAL A 148 -0.78 -17.33 9.83
C VAL A 148 -1.40 -17.34 11.21
N TYR A 149 -2.00 -16.21 11.59
CA TYR A 149 -2.86 -16.10 12.75
C TYR A 149 -4.25 -15.69 12.30
N TYR A 150 -5.26 -16.43 12.76
CA TYR A 150 -6.67 -16.08 12.56
C TYR A 150 -7.36 -16.07 13.90
N ALA A 151 -7.76 -14.88 14.34
CA ALA A 151 -8.17 -14.61 15.70
C ALA A 151 -9.52 -13.91 15.77
N MET A 152 -10.13 -13.92 16.94
CA MET A 152 -11.29 -13.11 17.27
C MET A 152 -11.37 -12.87 18.78
N PRO A 153 -12.11 -11.86 19.25
CA PRO A 153 -12.38 -11.69 20.67
C PRO A 153 -13.09 -12.92 21.26
N THR A 154 -12.83 -13.24 22.52
CA THR A 154 -13.50 -14.35 23.20
C THR A 154 -15.01 -14.12 23.27
N THR A 155 -15.79 -14.97 22.61
CA THR A 155 -17.27 -14.90 22.56
C THR A 155 -17.89 -16.30 22.62
N SER A 156 -19.21 -16.38 22.83
CA SER A 156 -19.95 -17.64 22.78
C SER A 156 -20.13 -18.11 21.32
N GLY A 157 -19.57 -19.28 21.01
CA GLY A 157 -19.66 -19.88 19.68
C GLY A 157 -20.51 -21.14 19.60
N GLY A 158 -20.90 -21.51 18.38
CA GLY A 158 -21.79 -22.65 18.08
C GLY A 158 -21.10 -23.84 17.41
N LEU A 159 -19.77 -23.91 17.41
CA LEU A 159 -19.01 -25.02 16.82
C LEU A 159 -18.70 -26.12 17.85
N ASN A 160 -18.49 -27.36 17.37
CA ASN A 160 -18.19 -28.53 18.22
C ASN A 160 -16.80 -28.49 18.89
N ASN A 161 -16.01 -27.42 18.69
CA ASN A 161 -14.63 -27.28 19.18
C ASN A 161 -13.76 -28.52 18.91
N THR A 162 -13.95 -29.15 17.76
CA THR A 162 -13.21 -30.34 17.36
C THR A 162 -11.93 -29.92 16.65
N ALA A 163 -10.78 -30.37 17.15
CA ALA A 163 -9.50 -30.17 16.50
C ALA A 163 -9.02 -31.47 15.85
N THR A 164 -8.45 -31.37 14.66
CA THR A 164 -7.72 -32.46 14.01
C THR A 164 -6.23 -32.27 14.24
N THR A 165 -5.50 -33.36 14.49
CA THR A 165 -4.03 -33.39 14.57
C THR A 165 -3.38 -33.93 13.29
N ALA A 166 -4.19 -34.18 12.25
CA ALA A 166 -3.71 -34.74 10.99
C ALA A 166 -3.14 -33.64 10.09
N PHE A 167 -1.90 -33.23 10.38
CA PHE A 167 -1.11 -32.34 9.52
C PHE A 167 -0.93 -32.93 8.12
N GLY A 168 -0.87 -32.06 7.11
CA GLY A 168 -0.90 -32.51 5.72
C GLY A 168 -0.60 -31.40 4.72
N PRO A 169 -0.55 -31.76 3.42
CA PRO A 169 -0.40 -30.77 2.36
C PRO A 169 -1.62 -29.84 2.34
N ILE A 170 -1.43 -28.61 1.87
CA ILE A 170 -2.49 -27.60 1.76
C ILE A 170 -3.62 -28.06 0.81
N SER A 171 -3.28 -28.79 -0.25
CA SER A 171 -4.18 -29.32 -1.28
C SER A 171 -3.89 -30.81 -1.54
N PRO A 172 -4.89 -31.66 -1.90
CA PRO A 172 -6.27 -31.33 -2.25
C PRO A 172 -7.27 -31.30 -1.08
N LYS A 173 -6.83 -31.58 0.15
CA LYS A 173 -7.70 -31.54 1.33
C LYS A 173 -7.51 -30.23 2.08
N PHE A 174 -8.40 -29.27 1.81
CA PHE A 174 -8.36 -27.97 2.46
C PHE A 174 -8.78 -28.09 3.93
N THR A 175 -7.84 -27.81 4.83
CA THR A 175 -8.11 -27.74 6.27
C THR A 175 -8.61 -26.33 6.59
N ALA A 176 -9.82 -26.24 7.15
CA ALA A 176 -10.46 -24.98 7.52
C ALA A 176 -10.28 -24.67 9.01
N PHE A 177 -10.02 -23.41 9.30
CA PHE A 177 -9.82 -22.85 10.64
C PHE A 177 -10.96 -21.88 10.91
N ALA A 178 -12.00 -22.40 11.57
CA ALA A 178 -13.28 -21.74 11.65
C ALA A 178 -13.54 -21.14 13.04
N SER A 179 -14.33 -20.08 13.03
CA SER A 179 -14.97 -19.54 14.22
C SER A 179 -16.42 -19.16 13.92
N ALA A 180 -17.31 -19.38 14.88
CA ALA A 180 -18.71 -18.99 14.76
C ALA A 180 -19.17 -18.30 16.04
N VAL A 181 -20.12 -17.38 15.92
CA VAL A 181 -20.72 -16.64 17.03
C VAL A 181 -22.22 -16.80 16.97
N ASP A 182 -22.82 -17.14 18.11
CA ASP A 182 -24.27 -17.09 18.27
C ASP A 182 -24.65 -15.73 18.87
N LEU A 183 -25.35 -14.92 18.09
CA LEU A 183 -25.81 -13.59 18.51
C LEU A 183 -27.17 -13.65 19.24
N GLY A 184 -27.81 -14.82 19.29
CA GLY A 184 -29.15 -14.97 19.81
C GLY A 184 -30.20 -14.27 18.94
N THR A 185 -31.32 -13.89 19.55
CA THR A 185 -32.41 -13.19 18.87
C THR A 185 -32.20 -11.68 18.93
N ILE A 186 -31.91 -11.06 17.78
CA ILE A 186 -31.54 -9.64 17.68
C ILE A 186 -32.38 -8.90 16.66
N GLN A 187 -32.63 -7.62 16.91
CA GLN A 187 -33.04 -6.65 15.89
C GLN A 187 -31.82 -6.02 15.22
N SER A 188 -30.76 -5.77 15.99
CA SER A 188 -29.46 -5.30 15.49
C SER A 188 -28.32 -5.82 16.35
N THR A 189 -27.12 -5.89 15.79
CA THR A 189 -25.89 -6.16 16.55
C THR A 189 -25.62 -5.04 17.56
N ALA A 190 -25.26 -5.38 18.80
CA ALA A 190 -24.87 -4.40 19.82
C ALA A 190 -23.45 -3.85 19.58
N SER A 191 -22.58 -4.69 19.01
CA SER A 191 -21.24 -4.33 18.54
C SER A 191 -20.90 -5.23 17.35
N PRO A 192 -20.00 -4.79 16.44
CA PRO A 192 -19.56 -5.63 15.34
C PRO A 192 -18.93 -6.93 15.81
N VAL A 193 -19.22 -8.04 15.13
CA VAL A 193 -18.45 -9.28 15.29
C VAL A 193 -17.19 -9.16 14.44
N SER A 194 -16.02 -9.17 15.07
CA SER A 194 -14.75 -8.96 14.39
C SER A 194 -13.83 -10.19 14.44
N TRP A 195 -13.17 -10.46 13.32
CA TRP A 195 -12.04 -11.37 13.20
C TRP A 195 -10.79 -10.58 12.81
N SER A 196 -9.65 -11.04 13.29
CA SER A 196 -8.32 -10.55 12.90
C SER A 196 -7.63 -11.64 12.08
N ILE A 197 -6.97 -11.26 11.00
CA ILE A 197 -6.13 -12.15 10.20
C ILE A 197 -4.77 -11.50 9.99
N GLY A 198 -3.70 -12.27 10.13
CA GLY A 198 -2.35 -11.78 9.89
C GLY A 198 -1.37 -12.86 9.46
N TYR A 199 -0.32 -12.43 8.77
CA TYR A 199 0.77 -13.28 8.31
C TYR A 199 2.08 -12.72 8.87
N VAL A 200 2.61 -13.38 9.90
CA VAL A 200 3.72 -12.87 10.70
C VAL A 200 5.04 -13.49 10.27
N ARG A 201 6.07 -12.65 10.10
CA ARG A 201 7.44 -13.07 9.78
C ARG A 201 8.41 -12.36 10.74
N ASP A 202 9.31 -13.12 11.36
CA ASP A 202 10.42 -12.58 12.15
C ASP A 202 11.64 -13.52 12.01
N PRO A 203 12.74 -13.08 11.40
CA PRO A 203 12.96 -11.76 10.80
C PRO A 203 12.10 -11.54 9.54
N SER A 204 11.74 -10.27 9.26
CA SER A 204 10.96 -9.92 8.07
C SER A 204 11.85 -9.76 6.83
N ILE A 205 13.08 -9.29 7.02
CA ILE A 205 14.01 -9.00 5.92
C ILE A 205 15.46 -9.27 6.31
N SER A 206 16.27 -9.70 5.33
CA SER A 206 17.71 -9.82 5.45
C SER A 206 18.40 -8.62 4.79
N TYR A 207 19.19 -7.86 5.54
CA TYR A 207 19.87 -6.65 5.08
C TYR A 207 21.39 -6.78 5.16
N THR A 208 22.08 -6.64 4.02
CA THR A 208 23.54 -6.59 3.97
C THR A 208 24.02 -5.16 4.15
N THR A 209 24.69 -4.91 5.28
CA THR A 209 25.33 -3.63 5.59
C THR A 209 26.51 -3.33 4.64
N PRO A 210 27.00 -2.07 4.58
CA PRO A 210 28.17 -1.72 3.78
C PRO A 210 29.45 -2.50 4.11
N SER A 211 29.58 -3.04 5.34
CA SER A 211 30.72 -3.89 5.72
C SER A 211 30.63 -5.32 5.19
N GLY A 212 29.54 -5.67 4.50
CA GLY A 212 29.23 -7.03 4.06
C GLY A 212 28.60 -7.91 5.15
N THR A 213 28.28 -7.34 6.31
CA THR A 213 27.61 -8.08 7.40
C THR A 213 26.12 -8.17 7.10
N VAL A 214 25.59 -9.39 7.12
CA VAL A 214 24.15 -9.66 6.97
C VAL A 214 23.46 -9.53 8.32
N GLN A 215 22.50 -8.61 8.40
CA GLN A 215 21.61 -8.41 9.54
C GLN A 215 20.25 -9.04 9.23
N GLN A 216 19.76 -9.85 10.16
CA GLN A 216 18.36 -10.26 10.18
C GLN A 216 17.58 -9.18 10.93
N ARG A 217 16.61 -8.56 10.27
CA ARG A 217 15.85 -7.44 10.84
C ARG A 217 14.43 -7.89 11.18
N SER A 218 14.02 -7.59 12.40
CA SER A 218 12.72 -7.97 12.94
C SER A 218 11.68 -6.88 12.63
N PRO A 219 10.39 -7.23 12.52
CA PRO A 219 9.33 -6.23 12.37
C PRO A 219 9.29 -5.30 13.60
N TYR A 220 9.03 -4.01 13.40
CA TYR A 220 9.22 -2.99 14.43
C TYR A 220 8.36 -3.20 15.69
N TYR A 221 7.23 -3.91 15.61
CA TYR A 221 6.33 -4.14 16.74
C TYR A 221 6.99 -4.94 17.87
N VAL A 222 8.08 -5.66 17.59
CA VAL A 222 8.85 -6.40 18.63
C VAL A 222 9.52 -5.47 19.64
N THR A 223 9.56 -4.16 19.36
CA THR A 223 9.99 -3.15 20.34
C THR A 223 9.01 -3.01 21.52
N GLN A 224 7.76 -3.43 21.34
CA GLN A 224 6.70 -3.37 22.36
C GLN A 224 6.16 -4.74 22.76
N TYR A 225 6.04 -5.67 21.81
CA TYR A 225 5.50 -7.01 22.07
C TYR A 225 6.61 -8.04 22.08
N GLN A 226 6.59 -8.98 23.04
CA GLN A 226 7.66 -9.97 23.18
C GLN A 226 7.60 -11.06 22.10
N ASN A 227 6.41 -11.32 21.58
CA ASN A 227 6.14 -12.35 20.59
C ASN A 227 4.91 -11.97 19.75
N ALA A 228 4.62 -12.76 18.72
CA ALA A 228 3.51 -12.54 17.81
C ALA A 228 2.14 -12.73 18.50
N GLU A 229 2.06 -13.66 19.46
CA GLU A 229 0.84 -13.96 20.21
C GLU A 229 0.36 -12.75 21.03
N ASP A 230 1.26 -12.04 21.71
CA ASP A 230 0.95 -10.80 22.44
C ASP A 230 0.46 -9.70 21.48
N ALA A 231 1.05 -9.62 20.28
CA ALA A 231 0.64 -8.66 19.26
C ALA A 231 -0.75 -9.00 18.68
N VAL A 232 -1.06 -10.28 18.47
CA VAL A 232 -2.39 -10.76 18.03
C VAL A 232 -3.47 -10.38 19.04
N ASP A 233 -3.21 -10.58 20.33
CA ASP A 233 -4.14 -10.23 21.40
C ASP A 233 -4.40 -8.73 21.48
N ALA A 234 -3.33 -7.94 21.44
CA ALA A 234 -3.41 -6.48 21.47
C ALA A 234 -4.14 -5.93 20.25
N PHE A 235 -3.82 -6.42 19.05
CA PHE A 235 -4.51 -6.05 17.82
C PHE A 235 -5.98 -6.42 17.89
N THR A 236 -6.32 -7.68 18.18
CA THR A 236 -7.71 -8.16 18.22
C THR A 236 -8.57 -7.37 19.21
N SER A 237 -7.99 -6.94 20.34
CA SER A 237 -8.70 -6.13 21.35
C SER A 237 -8.83 -4.64 20.97
N ASP A 238 -8.01 -4.14 20.05
CA ASP A 238 -7.97 -2.72 19.65
C ASP A 238 -8.97 -2.36 18.54
N TYR A 239 -9.75 -3.32 18.02
CA TYR A 239 -10.63 -3.13 16.84
C TYR A 239 -11.45 -1.83 16.88
N SER A 240 -12.14 -1.52 17.98
CA SER A 240 -12.97 -0.31 18.07
C SER A 240 -12.15 0.97 17.90
N ALA A 241 -10.98 1.05 18.57
CA ALA A 241 -10.13 2.22 18.47
C ALA A 241 -9.39 2.28 17.12
N ALA A 242 -9.02 1.14 16.55
CA ALA A 242 -8.47 1.04 15.20
C ALA A 242 -9.48 1.51 14.14
N HIS A 243 -10.75 1.12 14.28
CA HIS A 243 -11.83 1.58 13.41
C HIS A 243 -12.01 3.10 13.48
N ASP A 244 -12.02 3.70 14.68
CA ASP A 244 -12.15 5.14 14.85
C ASP A 244 -10.98 5.92 14.23
N ARG A 245 -9.74 5.44 14.43
CA ARG A 245 -8.54 6.02 13.78
C ARG A 245 -8.61 5.89 12.27
N ALA A 246 -9.05 4.75 11.75
CA ALA A 246 -9.23 4.51 10.32
C ALA A 246 -10.28 5.44 9.70
N VAL A 247 -11.44 5.63 10.36
CA VAL A 247 -12.46 6.61 9.93
C VAL A 247 -11.89 8.03 9.89
N ALA A 248 -11.16 8.43 10.93
CA ALA A 248 -10.56 9.76 10.99
C ALA A 248 -9.52 9.97 9.88
N LEU A 249 -8.68 8.96 9.61
CA LEU A 249 -7.69 9.01 8.54
C LEU A 249 -8.37 9.05 7.15
N ASP A 250 -9.39 8.21 6.93
CA ASP A 250 -10.17 8.21 5.71
C ASP A 250 -10.76 9.60 5.45
N GLN A 251 -11.40 10.21 6.45
CA GLN A 251 -11.98 11.55 6.33
C GLN A 251 -10.92 12.60 6.02
N LYS A 252 -9.75 12.55 6.68
CA LYS A 252 -8.63 13.47 6.43
C LYS A 252 -8.15 13.37 4.98
N ILE A 253 -7.91 12.16 4.49
CA ILE A 253 -7.41 11.91 3.14
C ILE A 253 -8.46 12.33 2.09
N MET A 254 -9.72 11.90 2.28
CA MET A 254 -10.81 12.17 1.35
C MET A 254 -11.16 13.66 1.29
N ALA A 255 -11.17 14.37 2.42
CA ALA A 255 -11.42 15.81 2.43
C ALA A 255 -10.31 16.58 1.68
N ALA A 256 -9.05 16.19 1.86
CA ALA A 256 -7.93 16.78 1.14
C ALA A 256 -8.02 16.52 -0.37
N ALA A 257 -8.35 15.29 -0.78
CA ALA A 257 -8.49 14.92 -2.17
C ALA A 257 -9.71 15.58 -2.84
N ALA A 258 -10.84 15.67 -2.14
CA ALA A 258 -12.06 16.31 -2.64
C ALA A 258 -11.89 17.81 -2.96
N ASN A 259 -10.92 18.49 -2.34
CA ASN A 259 -10.57 19.87 -2.71
C ASN A 259 -10.00 20.01 -4.13
N ILE A 260 -9.54 18.90 -4.71
CA ILE A 260 -9.07 18.82 -6.10
C ILE A 260 -10.22 18.42 -7.03
N SER A 261 -10.83 17.25 -6.79
CA SER A 261 -12.08 16.79 -7.44
C SER A 261 -12.63 15.56 -6.70
N SER A 262 -13.91 15.22 -6.90
CA SER A 262 -14.49 13.98 -6.35
C SER A 262 -13.85 12.73 -6.95
N GLN A 263 -13.57 12.74 -8.26
CA GLN A 263 -12.90 11.66 -8.99
C GLN A 263 -11.52 11.36 -8.41
N TYR A 264 -10.75 12.41 -8.11
CA TYR A 264 -9.46 12.28 -7.45
C TYR A 264 -9.57 11.66 -6.05
N SER A 265 -10.64 11.97 -5.32
CA SER A 265 -10.92 11.36 -4.02
C SER A 265 -11.14 9.84 -4.10
N ASP A 266 -11.84 9.37 -5.12
CA ASP A 266 -12.07 7.94 -5.33
C ASP A 266 -10.76 7.20 -5.62
N LEU A 267 -9.86 7.81 -6.41
CA LEU A 267 -8.56 7.22 -6.73
C LEU A 267 -7.63 7.12 -5.51
N VAL A 268 -7.56 8.20 -4.73
CA VAL A 268 -6.75 8.25 -3.51
C VAL A 268 -7.21 7.20 -2.49
N SER A 269 -8.52 6.89 -2.47
CA SER A 269 -9.08 5.81 -1.65
C SER A 269 -8.50 4.44 -1.97
N LEU A 270 -8.17 4.18 -3.24
CA LEU A 270 -7.64 2.89 -3.69
C LEU A 270 -6.15 2.77 -3.39
N ALA A 271 -5.40 3.86 -3.58
CA ALA A 271 -3.95 3.87 -3.54
C ALA A 271 -3.36 3.76 -2.12
N THR A 272 -4.03 4.32 -1.12
CA THR A 272 -3.43 4.49 0.23
C THR A 272 -2.97 3.16 0.86
N ARG A 273 -3.80 2.11 0.79
CA ARG A 273 -3.45 0.78 1.31
C ARG A 273 -2.28 0.16 0.56
N GLN A 274 -2.27 0.26 -0.77
CA GLN A 274 -1.18 -0.30 -1.58
C GLN A 274 0.17 0.33 -1.20
N VAL A 275 0.19 1.65 -1.05
CA VAL A 275 1.40 2.40 -0.70
C VAL A 275 1.99 1.98 0.63
N MET A 276 1.13 1.88 1.64
CA MET A 276 1.57 1.56 2.99
C MET A 276 1.82 0.05 3.18
N SER A 277 1.10 -0.82 2.46
CA SER A 277 1.28 -2.27 2.53
C SER A 277 2.58 -2.78 1.91
N ALA A 278 3.21 -1.98 1.05
CA ALA A 278 4.50 -2.31 0.44
C ALA A 278 5.68 -2.18 1.42
N LEU A 279 5.45 -1.66 2.63
CA LEU A 279 6.49 -1.28 3.58
C LEU A 279 6.65 -2.28 4.73
N ASP A 280 7.89 -2.71 4.96
CA ASP A 280 8.32 -3.33 6.20
C ASP A 280 9.02 -2.31 7.09
N PHE A 281 8.40 -1.97 8.21
CA PHE A 281 9.05 -1.22 9.29
C PHE A 281 9.85 -2.20 10.15
N THR A 282 11.17 -2.01 10.23
CA THR A 282 12.06 -2.99 10.86
C THR A 282 12.98 -2.38 11.90
N VAL A 283 13.39 -3.20 12.86
CA VAL A 283 14.36 -2.87 13.90
C VAL A 283 15.53 -3.85 13.86
N GLY A 284 16.73 -3.34 14.14
CA GLY A 284 17.92 -4.17 14.28
C GLY A 284 18.13 -4.69 15.70
N THR A 285 19.07 -5.62 15.83
CA THR A 285 19.51 -6.15 17.12
C THR A 285 20.99 -5.84 17.37
N ASP A 286 21.38 -5.76 18.64
CA ASP A 286 22.78 -5.69 19.04
C ASP A 286 23.48 -7.06 18.88
N SER A 287 24.78 -7.12 19.16
CA SER A 287 25.56 -8.37 19.08
C SER A 287 25.10 -9.46 20.05
N ALA A 288 24.29 -9.13 21.05
CA ALA A 288 23.70 -10.07 22.00
C ALA A 288 22.27 -10.48 21.61
N GLY A 289 21.73 -9.97 20.50
CA GLY A 289 20.39 -10.26 20.01
C GLY A 289 19.29 -9.39 20.63
N ASN A 290 19.64 -8.35 21.41
CA ASN A 290 18.63 -7.45 21.98
C ASN A 290 18.17 -6.45 20.91
N VAL A 291 16.87 -6.20 20.85
CA VAL A 291 16.28 -5.16 19.99
C VAL A 291 16.90 -3.81 20.32
N VAL A 292 17.27 -3.04 19.28
CA VAL A 292 17.77 -1.67 19.41
C VAL A 292 16.70 -0.72 18.84
N PRO A 293 15.78 -0.18 19.66
CA PRO A 293 14.61 0.57 19.16
C PRO A 293 14.93 1.78 18.27
N GLY A 294 16.15 2.32 18.37
CA GLY A 294 16.62 3.43 17.54
C GLY A 294 17.25 3.02 16.20
N ASP A 295 17.60 1.74 15.99
CA ASP A 295 18.08 1.25 14.68
C ASP A 295 16.88 0.88 13.81
N VAL A 296 16.10 1.87 13.39
CA VAL A 296 14.95 1.67 12.49
C VAL A 296 15.38 1.78 11.05
N LYS A 297 14.87 0.86 10.21
CA LYS A 297 14.98 0.94 8.76
C LYS A 297 13.66 0.48 8.16
N VAL A 298 13.20 1.17 7.12
CA VAL A 298 12.01 0.78 6.37
C VAL A 298 12.44 0.23 5.01
N PHE A 299 11.84 -0.88 4.60
CA PHE A 299 12.08 -1.50 3.30
C PHE A 299 10.81 -1.56 2.49
N MET A 300 10.90 -1.22 1.20
CA MET A 300 9.80 -1.29 0.26
C MET A 300 9.97 -2.51 -0.64
N LYS A 301 8.96 -3.36 -0.73
CA LYS A 301 8.85 -4.39 -1.77
C LYS A 301 8.23 -3.76 -3.02
N ASN A 302 8.83 -3.96 -4.20
CA ASN A 302 8.08 -3.74 -5.43
C ASN A 302 6.96 -4.78 -5.53
N LEU A 303 5.70 -4.33 -5.46
CA LEU A 303 4.52 -5.20 -5.56
C LEU A 303 4.15 -5.50 -7.02
N GLY A 304 4.85 -4.90 -7.98
CA GLY A 304 4.59 -4.98 -9.41
C GLY A 304 5.43 -5.97 -10.18
N THR A 305 6.03 -5.49 -11.27
CA THR A 305 6.59 -6.32 -12.34
C THR A 305 7.85 -7.05 -11.90
N ASP A 306 8.58 -6.47 -10.96
CA ASP A 306 9.74 -7.06 -10.34
C ASP A 306 9.58 -7.18 -8.82
N ARG A 307 10.53 -7.84 -8.17
CA ARG A 307 10.54 -8.04 -6.71
C ARG A 307 11.66 -7.25 -6.07
N ARG A 308 12.04 -6.08 -6.61
CA ARG A 308 13.15 -5.30 -6.07
C ARG A 308 12.88 -4.81 -4.65
N VAL A 309 13.96 -4.55 -3.93
CA VAL A 309 13.93 -3.97 -2.57
C VAL A 309 14.36 -2.51 -2.64
N ASN A 310 13.52 -1.62 -2.11
CA ASN A 310 13.70 -0.16 -2.15
C ASN A 310 14.02 0.39 -3.54
N PRO A 311 13.25 0.05 -4.59
CA PRO A 311 13.42 0.67 -5.90
C PRO A 311 13.22 2.19 -5.79
N VAL A 312 14.24 2.95 -6.19
CA VAL A 312 14.32 4.39 -5.94
C VAL A 312 13.22 5.16 -6.68
N GLU A 313 12.92 4.79 -7.92
CA GLU A 313 11.85 5.40 -8.72
C GLU A 313 10.44 5.12 -8.16
N HIS A 314 10.22 3.94 -7.58
CA HIS A 314 8.94 3.62 -6.93
C HIS A 314 8.79 4.37 -5.59
N ILE A 315 9.87 4.48 -4.80
CA ILE A 315 9.88 5.31 -3.60
C ILE A 315 9.63 6.77 -3.98
N TYR A 316 10.22 7.27 -5.08
CA TYR A 316 10.01 8.62 -5.59
C TYR A 316 8.53 8.87 -5.95
N ALA A 317 7.90 7.95 -6.68
CA ALA A 317 6.49 8.01 -7.02
C ALA A 317 5.58 8.04 -5.78
N ALA A 318 5.89 7.23 -4.77
CA ALA A 318 5.16 7.13 -3.51
C ALA A 318 5.46 8.25 -2.50
N PHE A 319 6.59 8.95 -2.69
CA PHE A 319 7.15 9.87 -1.70
C PHE A 319 6.18 10.94 -1.20
N PRO A 320 5.35 11.56 -2.06
CA PRO A 320 4.38 12.55 -1.62
C PRO A 320 3.39 12.02 -0.57
N MET A 321 2.99 10.75 -0.64
CA MET A 321 2.12 10.15 0.37
C MET A 321 2.84 10.01 1.70
N PHE A 322 4.11 9.62 1.70
CA PHE A 322 4.92 9.58 2.92
C PHE A 322 5.06 10.98 3.52
N LEU A 323 5.31 12.01 2.71
CA LEU A 323 5.37 13.39 3.18
C LEU A 323 4.03 13.86 3.78
N TYR A 324 2.89 13.49 3.17
CA TYR A 324 1.55 13.84 3.63
C TYR A 324 1.14 13.11 4.92
N LEU A 325 1.43 11.81 5.01
CA LEU A 325 1.06 10.99 6.16
C LEU A 325 2.01 11.24 7.33
N ASN A 326 3.31 10.98 7.13
CA ASN A 326 4.36 11.21 8.11
C ASN A 326 5.73 11.19 7.43
N ALA A 327 6.35 12.36 7.25
CA ALA A 327 7.61 12.49 6.52
C ALA A 327 8.76 11.65 7.09
N SER A 328 8.71 11.26 8.37
CA SER A 328 9.72 10.39 9.00
C SER A 328 9.82 9.02 8.32
N ILE A 329 8.73 8.54 7.70
CA ILE A 329 8.72 7.31 6.89
C ILE A 329 9.69 7.46 5.70
N GLY A 330 9.64 8.60 5.02
CA GLY A 330 10.56 8.91 3.92
C GLY A 330 12.01 8.91 4.37
N GLY A 331 12.30 9.46 5.56
CA GLY A 331 13.64 9.40 6.15
C GLY A 331 14.12 7.96 6.38
N ALA A 332 13.27 7.11 6.97
CA ALA A 332 13.61 5.71 7.26
C ALA A 332 13.73 4.82 6.00
N LEU A 333 13.06 5.19 4.90
CA LEU A 333 13.20 4.56 3.58
C LEU A 333 14.49 4.96 2.85
N LEU A 334 14.87 6.24 2.94
CA LEU A 334 16.08 6.77 2.30
C LEU A 334 17.36 6.34 3.03
N GLN A 335 17.30 6.17 4.34
CA GLN A 335 18.47 5.82 5.16
C GLN A 335 19.24 4.58 4.67
N PRO A 336 18.62 3.41 4.44
CA PRO A 336 19.38 2.24 3.97
C PRO A 336 19.96 2.43 2.56
N LEU A 337 19.30 3.19 1.68
CA LEU A 337 19.83 3.55 0.35
C LEU A 337 21.08 4.43 0.47
N LEU A 338 21.07 5.42 1.36
CA LEU A 338 22.20 6.31 1.62
C LEU A 338 23.36 5.58 2.31
N GLU A 339 23.06 4.73 3.29
CA GLU A 339 24.02 3.92 4.02
C GLU A 339 24.80 2.99 3.09
N ALA A 340 24.11 2.23 2.24
CA ALA A 340 24.69 1.29 1.28
C ALA A 340 25.69 1.95 0.32
N GLN A 341 25.49 3.22 -0.01
CA GLN A 341 26.25 3.92 -1.04
C GLN A 341 27.32 4.88 -0.50
N ASN A 342 27.32 5.14 0.82
CA ASN A 342 28.17 6.16 1.42
C ASN A 342 29.67 5.91 1.14
N GLY A 343 30.11 4.66 1.34
CA GLY A 343 31.49 4.22 1.12
C GLY A 343 31.87 3.93 -0.33
N LEU A 344 30.92 3.96 -1.27
CA LEU A 344 31.15 3.60 -2.68
C LEU A 344 31.65 4.80 -3.49
N THR A 345 32.85 5.31 -3.17
CA THR A 345 33.36 6.56 -3.77
C THR A 345 33.61 6.49 -5.28
N SER A 346 33.79 5.30 -5.85
CA SER A 346 33.90 5.09 -7.31
C SER A 346 32.55 5.12 -8.03
N GLN A 347 31.45 4.97 -7.30
CA GLN A 347 30.09 5.05 -7.84
C GLN A 347 29.66 6.52 -7.85
N VAL A 348 29.68 7.13 -9.03
CA VAL A 348 29.46 8.57 -9.21
C VAL A 348 27.97 8.96 -9.30
N TYR A 349 27.08 7.99 -9.52
CA TYR A 349 25.61 8.17 -9.57
C TYR A 349 24.90 7.27 -8.54
N ALA A 350 23.62 7.51 -8.31
CA ALA A 350 22.84 6.75 -7.34
C ALA A 350 22.48 5.35 -7.86
N ALA A 351 22.39 4.40 -6.94
CA ALA A 351 21.85 3.07 -7.19
C ALA A 351 20.33 3.14 -7.36
N MET A 352 19.77 2.18 -8.10
CA MET A 352 18.33 2.07 -8.37
C MET A 352 17.57 1.26 -7.33
N ASP A 353 18.24 0.43 -6.52
CA ASP A 353 17.63 -0.44 -5.51
C ASP A 353 18.65 -0.94 -4.47
N LEU A 354 18.17 -1.70 -3.49
CA LEU A 354 18.94 -2.43 -2.47
C LEU A 354 18.95 -3.96 -2.67
N GLY A 355 18.50 -4.45 -3.83
CA GLY A 355 18.39 -5.88 -4.09
C GLY A 355 17.36 -6.19 -5.18
N THR A 356 17.58 -7.30 -5.88
CA THR A 356 16.75 -7.74 -7.01
C THR A 356 15.59 -8.65 -6.62
N ALA A 357 15.55 -9.12 -5.36
CA ALA A 357 14.54 -10.04 -4.88
C ALA A 357 14.29 -9.83 -3.38
N TYR A 358 13.16 -9.23 -3.06
CA TYR A 358 12.58 -9.16 -1.72
C TYR A 358 12.30 -10.60 -1.22
N PRO A 359 12.56 -10.92 0.07
CA PRO A 359 12.95 -10.04 1.18
C PRO A 359 14.48 -10.00 1.43
N ILE A 360 15.31 -9.99 0.38
CA ILE A 360 16.77 -9.93 0.52
C ILE A 360 17.28 -8.57 0.00
N ALA A 361 17.61 -7.68 0.93
CA ALA A 361 18.32 -6.44 0.66
C ALA A 361 19.83 -6.71 0.60
N SER A 362 20.31 -7.23 -0.52
CA SER A 362 21.69 -7.71 -0.70
C SER A 362 22.73 -6.59 -0.87
N GLY A 363 22.29 -5.37 -1.21
CA GLY A 363 23.16 -4.20 -1.37
C GLY A 363 22.74 -3.32 -2.55
N SER A 364 23.38 -2.16 -2.68
CA SER A 364 23.02 -1.17 -3.69
C SER A 364 23.43 -1.59 -5.10
N ARG A 365 22.51 -1.49 -6.06
CA ARG A 365 22.78 -1.76 -7.49
C ARG A 365 22.71 -0.48 -8.32
N ALA A 366 23.83 -0.12 -8.96
CA ALA A 366 23.89 1.04 -9.84
C ALA A 366 23.96 0.61 -11.31
N VAL A 367 23.18 1.27 -12.16
CA VAL A 367 23.12 1.00 -13.59
C VAL A 367 23.40 2.28 -14.37
N LEU A 368 24.34 2.19 -15.33
CA LEU A 368 24.90 3.36 -16.02
C LEU A 368 23.84 4.19 -16.76
N ASN A 369 22.87 3.50 -17.38
CA ASN A 369 21.77 4.10 -18.12
C ASN A 369 20.61 4.60 -17.24
N GLU A 370 20.73 4.57 -15.92
CA GLU A 370 19.72 5.15 -15.02
C GLU A 370 20.32 6.20 -14.07
N GLY A 371 21.60 6.55 -14.26
CA GLY A 371 22.31 7.43 -13.35
C GLY A 371 21.64 8.80 -13.19
N VAL A 372 21.07 9.37 -14.26
CA VAL A 372 20.40 10.68 -14.19
C VAL A 372 19.09 10.59 -13.41
N GLU A 373 18.28 9.58 -13.75
CA GLU A 373 17.00 9.27 -13.13
C GLU A 373 17.15 9.05 -11.62
N GLN A 374 18.02 8.12 -11.23
CA GLN A 374 18.16 7.73 -9.83
C GLN A 374 18.86 8.80 -8.98
N SER A 375 19.87 9.49 -9.51
CA SER A 375 20.51 10.60 -8.78
C SER A 375 19.57 11.80 -8.61
N GLY A 376 18.75 12.11 -9.61
CA GLY A 376 17.72 13.14 -9.52
C GLY A 376 16.67 12.79 -8.47
N ASN A 377 16.13 11.57 -8.52
CA ASN A 377 15.16 11.04 -7.54
C ASN A 377 15.70 11.17 -6.10
N MET A 378 16.92 10.69 -5.84
CA MET A 378 17.52 10.72 -4.49
C MET A 378 17.72 12.14 -3.95
N LEU A 379 18.22 13.07 -4.76
CA LEU A 379 18.45 14.46 -4.31
C LEU A 379 17.14 15.19 -4.03
N VAL A 380 16.14 14.99 -4.90
CA VAL A 380 14.81 15.56 -4.72
C VAL A 380 14.14 15.02 -3.46
N MET A 381 14.12 13.69 -3.27
CA MET A 381 13.53 13.07 -2.08
C MET A 381 14.24 13.47 -0.78
N ALA A 382 15.58 13.50 -0.77
CA ALA A 382 16.34 13.87 0.41
C ALA A 382 16.04 15.31 0.87
N LEU A 383 15.98 16.26 -0.07
CA LEU A 383 15.60 17.64 0.23
C LEU A 383 14.12 17.75 0.65
N ALA A 384 13.21 17.06 -0.06
CA ALA A 384 11.79 17.10 0.25
C ALA A 384 11.50 16.57 1.66
N HIS A 385 12.12 15.45 2.04
CA HIS A 385 12.08 14.94 3.40
C HIS A 385 12.53 16.00 4.40
N ALA A 386 13.73 16.54 4.23
CA ALA A 386 14.30 17.49 5.19
C ALA A 386 13.44 18.76 5.32
N ARG A 387 12.90 19.28 4.21
CA ARG A 387 12.01 20.45 4.21
C ARG A 387 10.71 20.19 4.94
N ILE A 388 10.07 19.05 4.73
CA ILE A 388 8.77 18.77 5.35
C ILE A 388 8.91 18.31 6.81
N SER A 389 9.89 17.47 7.12
CA SER A 389 10.12 16.97 8.48
C SER A 389 10.86 17.97 9.37
N GLY A 390 11.57 18.93 8.79
CA GLY A 390 12.53 19.80 9.50
C GLY A 390 13.81 19.06 9.92
N ASN A 391 13.98 17.77 9.58
CA ASN A 391 15.10 16.94 9.97
C ASN A 391 16.16 16.88 8.87
N GLY A 392 17.28 17.58 9.10
CA GLY A 392 18.44 17.62 8.20
C GLY A 392 19.52 16.57 8.48
N THR A 393 19.29 15.60 9.38
CA THR A 393 20.31 14.61 9.78
C THR A 393 20.85 13.84 8.57
N LEU A 394 19.99 13.30 7.72
CA LEU A 394 20.42 12.58 6.51
C LEU A 394 21.22 13.48 5.56
N LEU A 395 20.82 14.75 5.42
CA LEU A 395 21.56 15.73 4.61
C LEU A 395 22.99 15.90 5.13
N SER A 396 23.12 16.16 6.44
CA SER A 396 24.43 16.37 7.07
C SER A 396 25.33 15.13 7.04
N GLN A 397 24.76 13.94 7.29
CA GLN A 397 25.52 12.70 7.40
C GLN A 397 26.02 12.20 6.04
N TYR A 398 25.23 12.40 4.98
CA TYR A 398 25.52 11.86 3.65
C TYR A 398 25.82 12.96 2.60
N TYR A 399 26.16 14.17 3.05
CA TYR A 399 26.42 15.33 2.18
C TYR A 399 27.37 15.01 1.02
N ASN A 400 28.52 14.37 1.32
CA ASN A 400 29.51 14.02 0.30
C ASN A 400 28.96 13.04 -0.74
N THR A 401 28.08 12.13 -0.35
CA THR A 401 27.44 11.17 -1.27
C THR A 401 26.49 11.89 -2.22
N MET A 402 25.64 12.79 -1.68
CA MET A 402 24.77 13.65 -2.49
C MET A 402 25.55 14.59 -3.40
N LYS A 403 26.66 15.15 -2.91
CA LYS A 403 27.57 15.99 -3.69
C LYS A 403 28.14 15.25 -4.91
N ARG A 404 28.60 14.00 -4.74
CA ARG A 404 29.08 13.15 -5.86
C ARG A 404 28.00 12.97 -6.93
N TRP A 405 26.77 12.68 -6.52
CA TRP A 405 25.64 12.51 -7.43
C TRP A 405 25.32 13.81 -8.17
N ALA A 406 25.34 14.96 -7.48
CA ALA A 406 25.15 16.26 -8.12
C ALA A 406 26.26 16.59 -9.13
N ASP A 407 27.52 16.27 -8.83
CA ASP A 407 28.64 16.45 -9.77
C ASP A 407 28.49 15.58 -11.03
N TYR A 408 28.00 14.35 -10.88
CA TYR A 408 27.64 13.50 -12.01
C TYR A 408 26.51 14.14 -12.84
N LEU A 409 25.43 14.61 -12.21
CA LEU A 409 24.32 15.25 -12.90
C LEU A 409 24.74 16.51 -13.65
N VAL A 410 25.64 17.32 -13.09
CA VAL A 410 26.18 18.52 -13.76
C VAL A 410 26.82 18.17 -15.10
N SER A 411 27.44 17.00 -15.21
CA SER A 411 28.14 16.58 -16.42
C SER A 411 27.25 15.79 -17.39
N ASN A 412 26.17 15.17 -16.92
CA ASN A 412 25.42 14.17 -17.69
C ASN A 412 23.93 14.50 -17.90
N ALA A 413 23.36 15.48 -17.18
CA ALA A 413 21.91 15.73 -17.24
C ALA A 413 21.41 16.11 -18.65
N LEU A 414 22.19 16.86 -19.45
CA LEU A 414 21.78 17.30 -20.80
C LEU A 414 22.07 16.27 -21.90
N GLN A 415 23.07 15.40 -21.71
CA GLN A 415 23.54 14.45 -22.71
C GLN A 415 23.44 13.06 -22.12
N SER A 416 22.24 12.52 -22.19
CA SER A 416 21.94 11.23 -21.60
C SER A 416 21.80 10.19 -22.72
N ASP A 417 22.84 10.06 -23.54
CA ASP A 417 22.91 9.02 -24.56
C ASP A 417 22.67 7.67 -23.86
N TYR A 418 21.66 6.93 -24.33
CA TYR A 418 21.28 5.60 -23.83
C TYR A 418 20.77 5.54 -22.38
N GLN A 419 20.04 6.53 -21.84
CA GLN A 419 19.31 6.31 -20.58
C GLN A 419 18.04 5.48 -20.80
N THR A 420 17.74 4.56 -19.87
CA THR A 420 16.43 3.90 -19.76
C THR A 420 15.66 4.55 -18.63
N ILE A 421 14.40 4.92 -18.87
CA ILE A 421 13.48 5.37 -17.82
C ILE A 421 12.54 4.25 -17.39
N GLN A 422 11.77 4.50 -16.33
CA GLN A 422 10.77 3.55 -15.80
C GLN A 422 9.81 3.05 -16.89
N ASP A 423 9.47 3.92 -17.85
CA ASP A 423 8.50 3.64 -18.93
C ASP A 423 9.10 2.89 -20.13
N GLY A 424 10.32 2.35 -19.99
CA GLY A 424 11.00 1.56 -21.04
C GLY A 424 11.47 2.35 -22.27
N SER A 425 11.19 3.66 -22.34
CA SER A 425 11.64 4.53 -23.44
C SER A 425 13.14 4.85 -23.33
N ILE A 426 13.80 4.85 -24.48
CA ILE A 426 15.21 5.27 -24.66
C ILE A 426 15.33 6.72 -25.15
N THR A 427 14.19 7.41 -25.33
CA THR A 427 14.12 8.69 -26.04
C THR A 427 13.48 9.85 -25.28
N ASN A 428 13.10 9.71 -24.01
CA ASN A 428 12.58 10.84 -23.22
C ASN A 428 13.70 11.71 -22.60
N LEU A 429 14.57 12.23 -23.47
CA LEU A 429 15.74 13.04 -23.09
C LEU A 429 15.34 14.29 -22.31
N ALA A 430 14.26 14.96 -22.70
CA ALA A 430 13.91 16.25 -22.11
C ALA A 430 13.36 16.13 -20.68
N ASN A 431 12.44 15.19 -20.43
CA ASN A 431 11.82 15.03 -19.11
C ASN A 431 12.81 14.48 -18.07
N THR A 432 13.64 13.51 -18.47
CA THR A 432 14.69 12.95 -17.60
C THR A 432 15.79 13.96 -17.32
N ALA A 433 16.21 14.72 -18.34
CA ALA A 433 17.16 15.81 -18.16
C ALA A 433 16.66 16.84 -17.15
N LEU A 434 15.38 17.23 -17.25
CA LEU A 434 14.78 18.17 -16.32
C LEU A 434 14.86 17.67 -14.87
N LYS A 435 14.57 16.38 -14.62
CA LYS A 435 14.74 15.77 -13.28
C LYS A 435 16.18 15.92 -12.78
N GLY A 436 17.17 15.59 -13.61
CA GLY A 436 18.59 15.75 -13.28
C GLY A 436 18.95 17.20 -12.94
N ILE A 437 18.45 18.16 -13.71
CA ILE A 437 18.68 19.59 -13.50
C ILE A 437 18.05 20.06 -12.18
N ILE A 438 16.81 19.64 -11.91
CA ILE A 438 16.15 19.91 -10.63
C ILE A 438 16.92 19.24 -9.48
N GLY A 439 17.51 18.07 -9.68
CA GLY A 439 18.42 17.42 -8.73
C GLY A 439 19.65 18.29 -8.42
N VAL A 440 20.29 18.89 -9.43
CA VAL A 440 21.40 19.85 -9.21
C VAL A 440 20.93 21.08 -8.43
N LYS A 441 19.73 21.60 -8.74
CA LYS A 441 19.13 22.71 -7.98
C LYS A 441 18.82 22.30 -6.54
N ALA A 442 18.32 21.08 -6.31
CA ALA A 442 18.09 20.52 -4.99
C ALA A 442 19.40 20.43 -4.19
N MET A 443 20.51 20.04 -4.82
CA MET A 443 21.83 20.05 -4.17
C MET A 443 22.24 21.46 -3.72
N ALA A 444 21.97 22.50 -4.50
CA ALA A 444 22.22 23.88 -4.09
C ALA A 444 21.46 24.25 -2.81
N GLU A 445 20.21 23.83 -2.70
CA GLU A 445 19.38 24.03 -1.50
C GLU A 445 19.83 23.18 -0.31
N ILE A 446 20.28 21.93 -0.54
CA ILE A 446 20.87 21.08 0.49
C ILE A 446 22.14 21.75 1.05
N ALA A 447 23.03 22.23 0.19
CA ALA A 447 24.23 22.95 0.58
C ALA A 447 23.89 24.21 1.40
N ARG A 448 22.90 24.98 0.94
CA ARG A 448 22.42 26.17 1.66
C ARG A 448 21.84 25.83 3.03
N ALA A 449 21.06 24.76 3.13
CA ALA A 449 20.48 24.30 4.38
C ALA A 449 21.54 23.85 5.42
N LEU A 450 22.70 23.41 4.96
CA LEU A 450 23.82 23.00 5.81
C LEU A 450 24.88 24.10 6.02
N GLY A 451 24.73 25.27 5.40
CA GLY A 451 25.68 26.37 5.49
C GLY A 451 26.92 26.25 4.59
N GLU A 452 26.90 25.34 3.63
CA GLU A 452 27.96 25.11 2.64
C GLU A 452 27.86 26.12 1.48
N GLU A 453 27.97 27.41 1.79
CA GLU A 453 27.58 28.52 0.89
C GLU A 453 28.34 28.52 -0.45
N SER A 454 29.61 28.13 -0.48
CA SER A 454 30.38 28.04 -1.73
C SER A 454 29.83 26.97 -2.67
N ASP A 455 29.42 25.83 -2.12
CA ASP A 455 28.80 24.76 -2.89
C ASP A 455 27.39 25.18 -3.32
N ALA A 456 26.63 25.84 -2.44
CA ALA A 456 25.31 26.36 -2.74
C ALA A 456 25.34 27.28 -3.97
N VAL A 457 26.19 28.31 -3.96
CA VAL A 457 26.36 29.23 -5.10
C VAL A 457 26.84 28.51 -6.36
N SER A 458 27.75 27.54 -6.22
CA SER A 458 28.28 26.78 -7.35
C SER A 458 27.20 25.94 -8.03
N TYR A 459 26.43 25.15 -7.28
CA TYR A 459 25.35 24.33 -7.84
C TYR A 459 24.16 25.18 -8.32
N ASP A 460 23.90 26.33 -7.72
CA ASP A 460 22.87 27.27 -8.19
C ASP A 460 23.20 27.82 -9.59
N ASN A 461 24.46 28.23 -9.80
CA ASN A 461 24.94 28.69 -11.11
C ASN A 461 24.94 27.55 -12.14
N LYS A 462 25.39 26.35 -11.75
CA LYS A 462 25.42 25.17 -12.64
C LYS A 462 24.01 24.74 -13.05
N SER A 463 23.08 24.63 -12.10
CA SER A 463 21.67 24.30 -12.40
C SER A 463 21.05 25.34 -13.33
N SER A 464 21.26 26.64 -13.08
CA SER A 464 20.76 27.72 -13.95
C SER A 464 21.33 27.63 -15.38
N SER A 465 22.62 27.34 -15.53
CA SER A 465 23.26 27.14 -16.83
C SER A 465 22.69 25.92 -17.58
N LEU A 466 22.52 24.80 -16.86
CA LEU A 466 21.92 23.59 -17.42
C LEU A 466 20.46 23.84 -17.83
N PHE A 467 19.68 24.53 -17.00
CA PHE A 467 18.29 24.87 -17.31
C PHE A 467 18.16 25.74 -18.56
N ASN A 468 19.00 26.76 -18.72
CA ASN A 468 18.98 27.60 -19.92
C ASN A 468 19.33 26.79 -21.18
N SER A 469 20.31 25.89 -21.08
CA SER A 469 20.70 25.00 -22.17
C SER A 469 19.59 24.01 -22.50
N TRP A 470 19.01 23.37 -21.48
CA TRP A 470 17.86 22.48 -21.59
C TRP A 470 16.68 23.17 -22.24
N LEU A 471 16.30 24.35 -21.77
CA LEU A 471 15.16 25.09 -22.32
C LEU A 471 15.36 25.39 -23.81
N SER A 472 16.58 25.75 -24.22
CA SER A 472 16.90 25.95 -25.64
C SER A 472 16.82 24.68 -26.49
N LEU A 473 17.09 23.51 -25.92
CA LEU A 473 17.04 22.22 -26.62
C LEU A 473 15.65 21.58 -26.60
N ALA A 474 14.94 21.78 -25.49
CA ALA A 474 13.64 21.20 -25.19
C ALA A 474 12.49 22.05 -25.74
N THR A 475 12.68 23.32 -26.09
CA THR A 475 11.59 24.13 -26.65
C THR A 475 11.49 23.93 -28.15
N SER A 476 10.28 23.67 -28.64
CA SER A 476 9.94 23.66 -30.07
C SER A 476 10.33 24.97 -30.76
N SER A 477 10.66 24.87 -32.05
CA SER A 477 11.10 26.01 -32.88
C SER A 477 10.03 27.10 -33.02
N ASP A 478 8.76 26.75 -32.93
CA ASP A 478 7.62 27.68 -32.91
C ASP A 478 7.28 28.20 -31.50
N GLN A 479 8.02 27.75 -30.47
CA GLN A 479 7.85 28.11 -29.06
C GLN A 479 6.48 27.75 -28.50
N SER A 480 5.83 26.72 -29.04
CA SER A 480 4.48 26.32 -28.61
C SER A 480 4.48 25.28 -27.49
N HIS A 481 5.53 24.46 -27.37
CA HIS A 481 5.61 23.35 -26.41
C HIS A 481 7.05 22.86 -26.16
N LEU A 482 7.17 22.02 -25.14
CA LEU A 482 8.37 21.24 -24.83
C LEU A 482 8.36 19.90 -25.57
N LEU A 483 9.50 19.60 -26.21
CA LEU A 483 9.77 18.39 -26.95
C LEU A 483 9.99 17.20 -26.01
N GLY A 484 9.62 15.99 -26.44
CA GLY A 484 9.97 14.75 -25.73
C GLY A 484 11.43 14.34 -26.00
N GLY A 485 11.78 14.33 -27.29
CA GLY A 485 13.15 14.11 -27.78
C GLY A 485 13.75 15.39 -28.36
N TYR A 486 15.01 15.70 -28.04
CA TYR A 486 15.66 16.90 -28.57
C TYR A 486 15.75 16.86 -30.10
N GLY A 487 15.39 17.97 -30.73
CA GLY A 487 15.45 18.12 -32.18
C GLY A 487 14.22 17.58 -32.92
N ASP A 488 13.43 16.68 -32.33
CA ASP A 488 12.15 16.25 -32.91
C ASP A 488 11.05 17.26 -32.60
N GLN A 489 10.77 18.12 -33.57
CA GLN A 489 9.79 19.21 -33.50
C GLN A 489 8.33 18.74 -33.43
N GLN A 490 8.06 17.46 -33.62
CA GLN A 490 6.71 16.88 -33.47
C GLN A 490 6.56 16.14 -32.14
N SER A 491 7.68 15.87 -31.46
CA SER A 491 7.65 15.16 -30.19
C SER A 491 7.12 16.05 -29.07
N TRP A 492 6.51 15.42 -28.07
CA TRP A 492 6.09 16.08 -26.84
C TRP A 492 6.18 15.07 -25.69
N SER A 493 6.27 15.54 -24.46
CA SER A 493 6.14 14.70 -23.26
C SER A 493 5.27 15.41 -22.25
N LEU A 494 4.58 14.65 -21.39
CA LEU A 494 3.85 15.23 -20.26
C LEU A 494 4.79 16.08 -19.42
N MET A 495 6.09 15.78 -19.35
CA MET A 495 7.02 16.59 -18.58
C MET A 495 6.68 16.55 -17.07
N TYR A 496 6.30 15.37 -16.59
CA TYR A 496 5.86 15.13 -15.21
C TYR A 496 6.93 15.48 -14.17
N ASN A 497 8.21 15.54 -14.54
CA ASN A 497 9.28 15.95 -13.61
C ASN A 497 9.27 17.43 -13.27
N LEU A 498 8.44 18.23 -13.95
CA LEU A 498 8.08 19.55 -13.44
C LEU A 498 7.57 19.43 -11.99
N PHE A 499 6.87 18.34 -11.64
CA PHE A 499 6.44 17.99 -10.27
C PHE A 499 7.46 18.33 -9.16
N ALA A 500 8.70 17.92 -9.36
CA ALA A 500 9.77 18.07 -8.36
C ALA A 500 10.02 19.53 -7.96
N ASP A 501 9.93 20.47 -8.92
CA ASP A 501 10.16 21.90 -8.68
C ASP A 501 9.17 22.48 -7.66
N LYS A 502 7.89 22.12 -7.78
CA LYS A 502 6.79 22.64 -6.94
C LYS A 502 6.66 21.87 -5.64
N MET A 503 6.85 20.55 -5.66
CA MET A 503 6.91 19.76 -4.41
C MET A 503 7.98 20.34 -3.49
N LEU A 504 9.13 20.72 -4.06
CA LEU A 504 10.19 21.36 -3.32
C LEU A 504 9.93 22.87 -3.08
N ALA A 505 9.01 23.51 -3.78
CA ALA A 505 8.81 24.96 -3.78
C ALA A 505 10.09 25.74 -4.16
N LEU A 506 10.81 25.26 -5.19
CA LEU A 506 12.02 25.90 -5.70
C LEU A 506 11.72 27.16 -6.51
N ASN A 507 10.56 27.21 -7.19
CA ASN A 507 10.22 28.25 -8.16
C ASN A 507 11.33 28.44 -9.20
N PHE A 508 11.97 27.35 -9.60
CA PHE A 508 13.12 27.36 -10.49
C PHE A 508 12.67 27.34 -11.96
N VAL A 509 11.57 26.64 -12.26
CA VAL A 509 10.96 26.70 -13.60
C VAL A 509 10.00 27.90 -13.70
N PRO A 510 10.18 28.81 -14.68
CA PRO A 510 9.29 29.96 -14.83
C PRO A 510 7.85 29.53 -15.15
N GLN A 511 6.88 30.23 -14.56
CA GLN A 511 5.45 29.98 -14.78
C GLN A 511 5.06 30.04 -16.27
N SER A 512 5.73 30.87 -17.07
CA SER A 512 5.48 30.95 -18.52
C SER A 512 5.75 29.64 -19.26
N ILE A 513 6.72 28.84 -18.81
CA ILE A 513 7.04 27.53 -19.40
C ILE A 513 5.96 26.51 -19.02
N VAL A 514 5.52 26.57 -17.76
CA VAL A 514 4.41 25.76 -17.24
C VAL A 514 3.13 26.07 -18.02
N ASP A 515 2.80 27.36 -18.22
CA ASP A 515 1.62 27.81 -18.94
C ASP A 515 1.67 27.41 -20.43
N MET A 516 2.84 27.54 -21.07
CA MET A 516 3.07 27.10 -22.46
C MET A 516 2.79 25.60 -22.60
N GLN A 517 3.43 24.77 -21.78
CA GLN A 517 3.24 23.32 -21.85
C GLN A 517 1.79 22.91 -21.53
N THR A 518 1.17 23.59 -20.57
CA THR A 518 -0.25 23.39 -20.22
C THR A 518 -1.16 23.65 -21.42
N GLN A 519 -0.99 24.78 -22.11
CA GLN A 519 -1.81 25.13 -23.27
C GLN A 519 -1.67 24.11 -24.41
N TYR A 520 -0.46 23.58 -24.61
CA TYR A 520 -0.22 22.56 -25.60
C TYR A 520 -0.92 21.24 -25.26
N LEU A 521 -0.76 20.75 -24.03
CA LEU A 521 -1.41 19.51 -23.59
C LEU A 521 -2.94 19.62 -23.58
N ASP A 522 -3.49 20.79 -23.25
CA ASP A 522 -4.93 21.07 -23.37
C ASP A 522 -5.43 20.90 -24.81
N SER A 523 -4.61 21.28 -25.79
CA SER A 523 -4.94 21.11 -27.21
C SER A 523 -4.95 19.63 -27.62
N LEU A 524 -4.05 18.82 -27.07
CA LEU A 524 -4.01 17.38 -27.32
C LEU A 524 -5.19 16.66 -26.66
N LEU A 525 -5.54 17.06 -25.43
CA LEU A 525 -6.67 16.52 -24.67
C LEU A 525 -8.00 16.67 -25.41
N ALA A 526 -8.17 17.73 -26.22
CA ALA A 526 -9.37 17.93 -27.03
C ALA A 526 -9.61 16.81 -28.06
N THR A 527 -8.56 16.09 -28.44
CA THR A 527 -8.59 14.96 -29.39
C THR A 527 -8.14 13.64 -28.78
N ALA A 528 -7.90 13.62 -27.46
CA ALA A 528 -7.46 12.43 -26.76
C ALA A 528 -8.51 11.32 -26.79
N SER A 529 -8.06 10.09 -26.65
CA SER A 529 -8.97 8.95 -26.47
C SER A 529 -9.67 9.03 -25.10
N GLU A 530 -10.63 8.13 -24.86
CA GLU A 530 -11.24 7.97 -23.53
C GLU A 530 -10.22 7.63 -22.40
N TRP A 531 -8.98 7.27 -22.80
CA TRP A 531 -7.88 6.88 -21.92
C TRP A 531 -6.90 8.03 -21.61
N GLY A 532 -7.11 9.24 -22.15
CA GLY A 532 -6.23 10.38 -21.95
C GLY A 532 -5.07 10.46 -22.96
N LEU A 533 -3.99 11.15 -22.57
CA LEU A 533 -2.75 11.22 -23.36
C LEU A 533 -1.76 10.17 -22.84
N SER A 534 -0.90 9.70 -23.74
CA SER A 534 0.29 8.91 -23.39
C SER A 534 1.31 9.75 -22.60
N THR A 535 2.33 9.08 -22.04
CA THR A 535 3.44 9.71 -21.29
C THR A 535 4.19 10.72 -22.15
N ASP A 536 4.32 10.41 -23.43
CA ASP A 536 4.92 11.23 -24.47
C ASP A 536 4.39 10.83 -25.86
N SER A 537 4.85 11.53 -26.89
CA SER A 537 4.48 11.28 -28.29
C SER A 537 5.03 9.99 -28.88
N GLU A 538 6.03 9.37 -28.23
CA GLU A 538 6.77 8.22 -28.74
C GLU A 538 6.35 6.90 -28.06
N SER A 539 5.70 6.97 -26.89
CA SER A 539 5.10 5.81 -26.25
C SER A 539 3.92 5.26 -27.06
N GLU A 540 3.84 3.94 -27.17
CA GLU A 540 2.75 3.31 -27.92
C GLU A 540 1.39 3.68 -27.28
N PRO A 541 0.38 4.10 -28.07
CA PRO A 541 -0.88 4.62 -27.54
C PRO A 541 -1.66 3.67 -26.61
N TYR A 542 -1.33 2.37 -26.59
CA TYR A 542 -2.07 1.33 -25.87
C TYR A 542 -1.20 0.18 -25.31
N GLY A 543 0.14 0.31 -25.30
CA GLY A 543 1.05 -0.77 -24.93
C GLY A 543 1.08 -1.10 -23.43
N ASN A 544 0.93 -0.08 -22.58
CA ASN A 544 0.83 -0.20 -21.12
C ASN A 544 -0.11 0.89 -20.61
N ALA A 545 -1.41 0.59 -20.51
CA ALA A 545 -2.42 1.53 -20.01
C ALA A 545 -2.13 2.04 -18.57
N GLY A 546 -1.24 1.34 -17.85
CA GLY A 546 -0.76 1.66 -16.52
C GLY A 546 0.29 2.77 -16.44
N GLU A 547 1.36 2.68 -17.23
CA GLU A 547 2.45 3.67 -17.30
C GLU A 547 1.97 5.06 -17.77
N ALA A 548 1.13 5.11 -18.81
CA ALA A 548 0.49 6.36 -19.24
C ALA A 548 -0.34 7.04 -18.13
N SER A 549 -0.93 6.23 -17.26
CA SER A 549 -1.80 6.68 -16.19
C SER A 549 -1.00 7.26 -15.00
N HIS A 550 0.14 6.66 -14.64
CA HIS A 550 1.11 7.14 -13.63
C HIS A 550 1.59 8.56 -13.95
N ASP A 551 2.10 8.76 -15.16
CA ASP A 551 2.73 10.02 -15.53
C ASP A 551 1.72 11.15 -15.74
N MET A 552 0.54 10.80 -16.28
CA MET A 552 -0.60 11.72 -16.32
C MET A 552 -0.91 12.22 -14.92
N VAL A 553 -0.99 11.33 -13.96
CA VAL A 553 -1.31 11.67 -12.59
C VAL A 553 -0.26 12.60 -11.94
N LEU A 554 1.03 12.27 -12.07
CA LEU A 554 2.12 13.12 -11.56
C LEU A 554 2.09 14.51 -12.20
N HIS A 555 1.83 14.53 -13.51
CA HIS A 555 1.62 15.74 -14.26
C HIS A 555 0.42 16.52 -13.70
N PHE A 556 -0.79 15.97 -13.67
CA PHE A 556 -2.00 16.67 -13.21
C PHE A 556 -1.96 17.13 -11.75
N ALA A 557 -1.24 16.42 -10.88
CA ALA A 557 -0.97 16.85 -9.50
C ALA A 557 -0.13 18.14 -9.44
N TYR A 558 0.79 18.31 -10.40
CA TYR A 558 1.66 19.48 -10.48
C TYR A 558 1.00 20.71 -11.12
N PHE A 559 0.30 20.57 -12.24
CA PHE A 559 0.11 21.73 -13.14
C PHE A 559 -0.91 22.77 -12.72
N SER A 560 -1.56 22.65 -11.55
CA SER A 560 -2.58 23.63 -11.12
C SER A 560 -3.56 23.98 -12.25
N PHE A 561 -3.86 23.01 -13.13
CA PHE A 561 -4.73 23.21 -14.29
C PHE A 561 -5.99 23.96 -13.88
N PRO A 562 -6.57 24.81 -14.75
CA PRO A 562 -7.92 25.31 -14.53
C PRO A 562 -8.80 24.15 -14.08
N ARG A 563 -9.60 24.36 -13.03
CA ARG A 563 -10.46 23.30 -12.47
C ARG A 563 -11.17 22.47 -13.54
N PRO A 564 -11.68 23.04 -14.66
CA PRO A 564 -12.29 22.27 -15.73
C PRO A 564 -11.33 21.26 -16.38
N THR A 565 -10.15 21.68 -16.85
CA THR A 565 -9.18 20.79 -17.51
C THR A 565 -8.73 19.68 -16.57
N ARG A 566 -8.43 20.02 -15.31
CA ARG A 566 -8.06 19.02 -14.30
C ARG A 566 -9.15 17.99 -14.08
N SER A 567 -10.41 18.44 -14.01
CA SER A 567 -11.56 17.56 -13.79
C SER A 567 -11.81 16.67 -15.01
N SER A 568 -11.63 17.19 -16.23
CA SER A 568 -11.75 16.41 -17.47
C SER A 568 -10.66 15.33 -17.56
N ALA A 569 -9.40 15.68 -17.28
CA ALA A 569 -8.31 14.72 -17.23
C ALA A 569 -8.52 13.66 -16.16
N TRP A 570 -8.97 14.05 -14.97
CA TRP A 570 -9.34 13.08 -13.93
C TRP A 570 -10.52 12.21 -14.34
N THR A 571 -11.50 12.75 -15.03
CA THR A 571 -12.63 11.97 -15.54
C THR A 571 -12.14 10.93 -16.53
N LEU A 572 -11.29 11.30 -17.50
CA LEU A 572 -10.69 10.38 -18.48
C LEU A 572 -9.85 9.28 -17.79
N PHE A 573 -9.02 9.66 -16.82
CA PHE A 573 -8.26 8.70 -16.02
C PHE A 573 -9.17 7.76 -15.23
N THR A 574 -10.20 8.28 -14.55
CA THR A 574 -11.12 7.41 -13.80
C THR A 574 -11.95 6.54 -14.73
N SER A 575 -12.37 7.04 -15.90
CA SER A 575 -13.08 6.21 -16.87
C SER A 575 -12.17 5.12 -17.42
N ALA A 576 -10.89 5.40 -17.62
CA ALA A 576 -9.91 4.39 -17.97
C ALA A 576 -9.83 3.30 -16.90
N VAL A 577 -9.49 3.68 -15.66
CA VAL A 577 -9.31 2.74 -14.53
C VAL A 577 -10.58 1.98 -14.17
N VAL A 578 -11.76 2.57 -14.38
CA VAL A 578 -13.07 2.02 -13.96
C VAL A 578 -13.88 1.46 -15.14
N SER A 579 -13.41 1.57 -16.39
CA SER A 579 -14.17 1.08 -17.55
C SER A 579 -14.35 -0.43 -17.50
N ASN A 580 -15.60 -0.85 -17.70
CA ASN A 580 -15.98 -2.28 -17.69
C ASN A 580 -15.65 -3.00 -19.02
N THR A 581 -14.80 -2.38 -19.86
CA THR A 581 -14.49 -2.82 -21.24
C THR A 581 -13.43 -3.91 -21.28
N THR A 582 -12.71 -4.13 -20.19
CA THR A 582 -11.91 -5.34 -19.96
C THR A 582 -12.38 -6.05 -18.68
N PRO A 583 -12.29 -7.38 -18.59
CA PRO A 583 -12.52 -8.10 -17.33
C PRO A 583 -11.56 -7.72 -16.19
N CYS A 584 -10.65 -6.76 -16.43
CA CYS A 584 -9.41 -6.54 -15.71
C CYS A 584 -9.09 -5.07 -15.44
N ALA A 585 -10.02 -4.13 -15.59
CA ALA A 585 -9.75 -2.72 -15.26
C ALA A 585 -9.33 -2.53 -13.78
N TRP A 586 -9.86 -3.38 -12.88
CA TRP A 586 -9.40 -3.52 -11.50
C TRP A 586 -8.17 -4.42 -11.30
N GLY A 587 -7.76 -5.17 -12.33
CA GLY A 587 -6.63 -6.09 -12.32
C GLY A 587 -5.26 -5.42 -12.20
N HIS A 588 -5.18 -4.12 -12.51
CA HIS A 588 -4.02 -3.27 -12.20
C HIS A 588 -3.94 -2.89 -10.71
N VAL A 589 -5.08 -2.90 -10.01
CA VAL A 589 -5.22 -2.44 -8.61
C VAL A 589 -5.27 -3.62 -7.63
N PHE A 590 -5.81 -4.76 -8.05
CA PHE A 590 -5.91 -5.97 -7.24
C PHE A 590 -5.50 -7.20 -8.06
N PRO A 591 -4.72 -8.13 -7.47
CA PRO A 591 -4.18 -9.30 -8.18
C PRO A 591 -5.28 -10.35 -8.42
N SER A 592 -6.16 -10.10 -9.39
CA SER A 592 -7.19 -11.08 -9.80
C SER A 592 -7.24 -11.36 -11.30
N CYS A 593 -6.40 -10.72 -12.12
CA CYS A 593 -6.39 -10.96 -13.57
C CYS A 593 -5.18 -11.77 -14.08
N PRO A 594 -5.38 -12.87 -14.83
CA PRO A 594 -4.29 -13.72 -15.34
C PRO A 594 -3.52 -13.17 -16.54
N HIS A 595 -3.93 -12.02 -17.13
CA HIS A 595 -3.49 -11.60 -18.47
C HIS A 595 -2.97 -10.15 -18.58
N VAL A 596 -2.77 -9.45 -17.47
CA VAL A 596 -2.26 -8.06 -17.48
C VAL A 596 -0.91 -8.02 -16.78
N SER A 597 0.08 -7.36 -17.38
CA SER A 597 1.36 -7.06 -16.75
C SER A 597 1.10 -6.40 -15.39
N GLN A 598 1.72 -6.98 -14.37
CA GLN A 598 1.43 -6.75 -12.97
C GLN A 598 2.19 -5.50 -12.53
N ASP A 599 1.55 -4.33 -12.39
CA ASP A 599 2.24 -3.22 -11.73
C ASP A 599 1.33 -2.36 -10.82
N PRO A 600 1.11 -2.76 -9.55
CA PRO A 600 0.56 -1.87 -8.53
C PRO A 600 1.42 -0.61 -8.32
N GLY A 601 2.69 -0.61 -8.76
CA GLY A 601 3.65 0.50 -8.71
C GLY A 601 3.17 1.79 -9.38
N GLU A 602 2.22 1.68 -10.30
CA GLU A 602 1.69 2.78 -11.12
C GLU A 602 0.66 3.66 -10.38
N ILE A 603 0.16 3.22 -9.21
CA ILE A 603 -0.92 3.89 -8.47
C ILE A 603 -0.39 4.79 -7.33
N PHE A 604 0.82 4.52 -6.85
CA PHE A 604 1.54 5.34 -5.88
C PHE A 604 1.63 6.86 -6.20
N PRO A 605 1.78 7.30 -7.47
CA PRO A 605 1.87 8.70 -7.85
C PRO A 605 0.53 9.45 -7.77
N VAL A 606 -0.60 8.73 -7.70
CA VAL A 606 -1.99 9.25 -7.56
C VAL A 606 -2.18 10.08 -6.31
N LEU A 607 -1.18 10.10 -5.45
CA LEU A 607 -1.20 10.70 -4.14
C LEU A 607 -0.35 11.98 -4.08
N SER A 608 0.25 12.39 -5.20
CA SER A 608 1.15 13.54 -5.29
C SER A 608 0.49 14.90 -5.08
N ALA A 609 -0.81 15.03 -5.32
CA ALA A 609 -1.51 16.32 -5.25
C ALA A 609 -1.91 16.74 -3.82
N SER A 610 -1.84 15.83 -2.83
CA SER A 610 -2.12 16.14 -1.42
C SER A 610 -0.88 16.63 -0.65
N ALA A 611 0.33 16.29 -1.09
CA ALA A 611 1.58 16.72 -0.46
C ALA A 611 1.81 18.24 -0.40
N PRO A 612 1.41 19.07 -1.39
CA PRO A 612 1.55 20.52 -1.34
C PRO A 612 0.75 21.21 -0.23
N SER A 613 -0.13 20.49 0.48
CA SER A 613 -0.84 21.01 1.66
C SER A 613 0.02 21.04 2.94
N VAL A 614 1.17 20.37 2.93
CA VAL A 614 2.08 20.32 4.09
C VAL A 614 3.07 21.48 4.04
N SER A 615 3.18 22.22 5.13
CA SER A 615 4.05 23.40 5.20
C SER A 615 5.51 23.01 5.37
N ASN A 616 6.39 23.65 4.59
CA ASN A 616 7.83 23.57 4.77
C ASN A 616 8.25 24.05 6.15
N GLN A 617 9.17 23.31 6.77
CA GLN A 617 9.81 23.61 8.04
C GLN A 617 11.20 24.19 7.84
N THR A 618 11.71 24.86 8.87
CA THR A 618 13.14 25.21 8.91
C THR A 618 13.94 23.93 9.12
N ILE A 619 14.89 23.66 8.22
CA ILE A 619 15.75 22.47 8.32
C ILE A 619 16.70 22.65 9.50
N SER A 620 16.63 21.73 10.45
CA SER A 620 17.57 21.64 11.57
C SER A 620 18.60 20.55 11.27
N GLY A 621 19.88 20.94 11.11
CA GLY A 621 20.99 20.04 10.82
C GLY A 621 22.27 20.51 11.52
N GLY A 622 22.90 19.63 12.30
CA GLY A 622 24.08 19.97 13.11
C GLY A 622 25.24 20.49 12.28
N SER A 623 25.86 21.59 12.75
CA SER A 623 27.02 22.24 12.14
C SER A 623 28.13 21.24 11.79
N THR A 624 28.51 21.20 10.51
CA THR A 624 29.67 20.50 9.96
C THR A 624 30.98 21.20 10.32
N ASN A 625 31.29 21.38 11.61
CA ASN A 625 32.60 21.88 12.03
C ASN A 625 33.53 20.73 12.45
N GLY A 626 34.03 20.00 11.45
CA GLY A 626 35.08 18.98 11.57
C GLY A 626 36.44 19.47 11.05
N GLY A 627 36.95 20.59 11.56
CA GLY A 627 38.32 21.06 11.28
C GLY A 627 39.30 20.60 12.36
N GLN A 628 40.13 19.61 12.04
CA GLN A 628 41.27 19.23 12.89
C GLN A 628 42.23 20.42 13.05
N SER A 629 42.43 20.87 14.29
CA SER A 629 43.65 21.57 14.70
C SER A 629 44.07 21.13 16.09
N ASN A 630 45.31 20.62 16.18
CA ASN A 630 45.98 20.25 17.42
C ASN A 630 46.28 21.49 18.27
N ALA A 631 45.69 21.60 19.46
CA ALA A 631 46.26 22.43 20.54
C ALA A 631 45.80 21.97 21.94
N ARG A 632 46.78 21.42 22.68
CA ARG A 632 47.04 21.43 24.12
C ARG A 632 45.89 21.64 25.13
N VAL A 633 45.86 20.69 26.06
CA VAL A 633 45.20 20.69 27.38
C VAL A 633 45.28 22.05 28.08
N GLY A 634 44.10 22.59 28.41
CA GLY A 634 43.88 23.66 29.38
C GLY A 634 42.48 23.50 29.96
N SER A 635 42.40 23.23 31.25
CA SER A 635 41.17 23.11 32.03
C SER A 635 40.46 24.46 32.11
N ASP A 636 39.17 24.53 31.79
CA ASP A 636 38.25 25.47 32.45
C ASP A 636 36.78 25.03 32.32
N SER A 637 36.05 25.32 33.39
CA SER A 637 34.73 24.80 33.78
C SER A 637 33.60 25.14 32.80
N ARG A 638 32.84 24.11 32.36
CA ARG A 638 31.54 24.28 31.71
C ARG A 638 30.42 24.26 32.75
N THR A 639 29.73 25.38 32.90
CA THR A 639 28.42 25.48 33.57
C THR A 639 27.36 24.74 32.75
N ASN A 640 26.76 23.70 33.34
CA ASN A 640 25.70 22.89 32.73
C ASN A 640 24.34 23.60 32.80
N THR A 641 24.09 24.51 31.87
CA THR A 641 22.79 25.20 31.72
C THR A 641 21.64 24.23 31.41
N GLY A 642 21.92 23.08 30.78
CA GLY A 642 20.91 22.04 30.48
C GLY A 642 20.40 21.26 31.69
N ALA A 643 21.24 21.03 32.71
CA ALA A 643 20.83 20.33 33.93
C ALA A 643 19.93 21.20 34.83
N ILE A 644 20.12 22.53 34.79
CA ILE A 644 19.32 23.49 35.55
C ILE A 644 17.94 23.67 34.90
N ALA A 645 17.84 23.70 33.56
CA ALA A 645 16.56 23.79 32.87
C ALA A 645 15.71 22.50 33.02
N GLY A 646 16.33 21.32 32.96
CA GLY A 646 15.63 20.04 33.16
C GLY A 646 15.12 19.84 34.59
N GLY A 647 15.89 20.29 35.60
CA GLY A 647 15.48 20.22 37.00
C GLY A 647 14.32 21.14 37.37
N VAL A 648 14.24 22.34 36.77
CA VAL A 648 13.16 23.30 37.02
C VAL A 648 11.84 22.82 36.39
N ILE A 649 11.88 22.29 35.16
CA ILE A 649 10.69 21.78 34.47
C ILE A 649 10.16 20.51 35.16
N GLY A 650 11.05 19.58 35.52
CA GLY A 650 10.68 18.38 36.28
C GLY A 650 10.12 18.71 37.68
N GLY A 651 10.70 19.70 38.37
CA GLY A 651 10.22 20.16 39.67
C GLY A 651 8.83 20.82 39.61
N LEU A 652 8.58 21.64 38.59
CA LEU A 652 7.27 22.28 38.40
C LEU A 652 6.17 21.28 38.04
N ALA A 653 6.47 20.26 37.24
CA ALA A 653 5.54 19.17 36.94
C ALA A 653 5.18 18.37 38.20
N LEU A 654 6.16 18.08 39.06
CA LEU A 654 5.94 17.35 40.31
C LEU A 654 5.08 18.16 41.30
N ILE A 655 5.33 19.47 41.40
CA ILE A 655 4.51 20.39 42.22
C ILE A 655 3.07 20.46 41.68
N GLY A 656 2.89 20.48 40.36
CA GLY A 656 1.58 20.43 39.72
C GLY A 656 0.79 19.17 40.06
N ILE A 657 1.45 18.00 40.01
CA ILE A 657 0.84 16.70 40.36
C ILE A 657 0.47 16.65 41.86
N VAL A 658 1.34 17.15 42.74
CA VAL A 658 1.06 17.21 44.19
C VAL A 658 -0.10 18.15 44.47
N ALA A 659 -0.16 19.32 43.83
CA ALA A 659 -1.27 20.26 43.97
C ALA A 659 -2.60 19.65 43.49
N ALA A 660 -2.60 19.00 42.33
CA ALA A 660 -3.77 18.30 41.80
C ALA A 660 -4.26 17.19 42.76
N THR A 661 -3.32 16.40 43.29
CA THR A 661 -3.62 15.34 44.25
C THR A 661 -4.21 15.90 45.55
N VAL A 662 -3.68 17.00 46.08
CA VAL A 662 -4.21 17.68 47.26
C VAL A 662 -5.60 18.26 47.01
N ILE A 663 -5.86 18.80 45.81
CA ILE A 663 -7.18 19.32 45.41
C ILE A 663 -8.20 18.17 45.33
N VAL A 664 -7.85 17.03 44.74
CA VAL A 664 -8.72 15.84 44.67
C VAL A 664 -9.00 15.28 46.06
N LEU A 665 -8.00 15.19 46.93
CA LEU A 665 -8.17 14.74 48.31
C LEU A 665 -9.00 15.73 49.16
N ARG A 666 -8.87 17.04 48.93
CA ARG A 666 -9.74 18.06 49.56
C ARG A 666 -11.18 17.98 49.05
N LYS A 667 -11.41 17.70 47.76
CA LYS A 667 -12.74 17.46 47.18
C LYS A 667 -13.39 16.20 47.79
N ARG A 668 -12.64 15.11 47.93
CA ARG A 668 -13.12 13.87 48.57
C ARG A 668 -13.40 14.03 50.07
N ARG A 669 -12.69 14.90 50.78
CA ARG A 669 -12.96 15.21 52.20
C ARG A 669 -14.18 16.12 52.39
N LYS A 670 -14.50 17.02 51.45
CA LYS A 670 -15.74 17.82 51.49
C LYS A 670 -16.99 16.96 51.25
N ASN A 671 -16.90 15.92 50.42
CA ASN A 671 -18.02 15.00 50.16
C ASN A 671 -18.21 13.92 51.23
N LYS A 672 -17.39 13.88 52.29
CA LYS A 672 -17.52 12.92 53.40
C LYS A 672 -18.22 13.48 54.65
N LYS A 673 -18.93 14.61 54.52
CA LYS A 673 -19.62 15.29 55.64
C LYS A 673 -21.15 15.32 55.54
N MET A 674 -21.75 14.56 54.65
CA MET A 674 -23.19 14.27 54.65
C MET A 674 -23.35 12.77 54.45
N ASP A 675 -23.43 12.05 55.57
CA ASP A 675 -24.32 10.90 55.81
C ASP A 675 -23.92 10.25 57.13
N THR A 676 -24.72 10.50 58.15
CA THR A 676 -24.67 9.81 59.44
C THR A 676 -26.09 9.74 59.98
N ALA A 677 -26.70 8.56 59.86
CA ALA A 677 -27.84 8.01 60.63
C ALA A 677 -28.32 6.76 59.86
N GLU A 678 -28.69 5.61 60.41
CA GLU A 678 -28.69 5.03 61.75
C GLU A 678 -29.04 3.54 61.51
N VAL A 679 -28.35 2.61 62.18
CA VAL A 679 -28.57 1.15 62.05
C VAL A 679 -29.50 0.70 63.17
N VAL A 680 -30.63 0.07 62.83
CA VAL A 680 -31.45 -0.72 63.76
C VAL A 680 -31.76 -2.10 63.15
N GLU A 681 -31.60 -3.07 64.03
CA GLU A 681 -31.58 -4.54 63.92
C GLU A 681 -32.98 -5.17 63.81
N GLN A 682 -33.13 -6.24 63.00
CA GLN A 682 -34.13 -7.31 63.22
C GLN A 682 -33.86 -8.57 62.36
N THR A 683 -33.92 -9.75 62.98
CA THR A 683 -34.00 -11.11 62.40
C THR A 683 -35.19 -11.85 63.09
N PRO A 684 -35.57 -13.10 62.75
CA PRO A 684 -35.81 -13.77 61.46
C PRO A 684 -37.18 -14.54 61.43
N HIS A 685 -37.63 -15.04 60.27
CA HIS A 685 -38.60 -16.15 60.21
C HIS A 685 -38.34 -17.13 59.06
N CYS A 686 -38.54 -18.42 59.35
CA CYS A 686 -38.39 -19.63 58.54
C CYS A 686 -39.74 -20.38 58.53
N PRO A 687 -40.05 -21.18 57.49
CA PRO A 687 -40.45 -22.57 57.78
C PRO A 687 -39.94 -23.66 56.81
N THR A 688 -39.22 -24.63 57.38
CA THR A 688 -39.37 -26.11 57.32
C THR A 688 -39.50 -26.92 56.00
N LEU A 689 -38.55 -27.86 55.82
CA LEU A 689 -38.58 -29.14 55.05
C LEU A 689 -39.36 -30.25 55.80
N PRO A 690 -39.77 -31.41 55.20
CA PRO A 690 -38.93 -32.65 55.12
C PRO A 690 -39.35 -33.69 54.01
N PRO A 691 -38.85 -34.97 53.96
CA PRO A 691 -37.47 -35.50 54.00
C PRO A 691 -37.15 -36.70 53.02
N HIS A 692 -35.84 -37.01 52.88
CA HIS A 692 -35.15 -38.32 52.67
C HIS A 692 -35.55 -39.28 51.49
N SER A 693 -34.65 -40.06 50.86
CA SER A 693 -33.64 -40.98 51.41
C SER A 693 -32.56 -41.43 50.38
N GLN A 694 -31.46 -41.99 50.91
CA GLN A 694 -30.18 -42.33 50.28
C GLN A 694 -30.08 -43.78 49.69
N HIS A 695 -29.20 -43.93 48.67
CA HIS A 695 -28.20 -45.03 48.39
C HIS A 695 -28.65 -46.51 48.21
N PRO A 696 -27.77 -47.45 47.73
CA PRO A 696 -26.63 -47.42 46.78
C PRO A 696 -26.55 -48.64 45.80
N SER A 697 -25.43 -48.73 45.06
CA SER A 697 -24.67 -49.92 44.57
C SER A 697 -24.97 -50.63 43.22
N SER A 698 -23.88 -50.72 42.42
CA SER A 698 -23.28 -51.86 41.68
C SER A 698 -24.15 -52.80 40.83
N ASP A 699 -23.85 -52.93 39.52
CA ASP A 699 -23.16 -54.11 38.97
C ASP A 699 -23.03 -54.09 37.43
N TYR A 700 -21.97 -54.75 36.97
CA TYR A 700 -21.64 -55.12 35.59
C TYR A 700 -22.74 -55.97 34.91
N ILE A 701 -22.86 -55.90 33.57
CA ILE A 701 -22.68 -57.01 32.61
C ILE A 701 -23.08 -56.56 31.19
N SER A 702 -22.21 -56.88 30.22
CA SER A 702 -22.33 -56.78 28.77
C SER A 702 -23.42 -57.72 28.20
N ILE A 703 -24.00 -57.41 27.03
CA ILE A 703 -24.40 -58.39 25.98
C ILE A 703 -24.81 -57.70 24.66
N SER A 704 -24.13 -58.13 23.59
CA SER A 704 -24.48 -58.27 22.15
C SER A 704 -25.28 -57.23 21.35
N THR A 705 -24.69 -56.88 20.19
CA THR A 705 -25.33 -56.42 18.94
C THR A 705 -26.31 -57.48 18.36
N PRO A 706 -27.28 -57.09 17.48
CA PRO A 706 -27.03 -57.08 16.03
C PRO A 706 -27.75 -55.99 15.20
N SER A 707 -27.04 -55.55 14.16
CA SER A 707 -27.40 -55.30 12.74
C SER A 707 -28.80 -54.84 12.26
N ASP A 708 -28.71 -53.91 11.29
CA ASP A 708 -29.52 -53.74 10.06
C ASP A 708 -30.87 -53.00 10.04
N MET A 709 -30.87 -51.91 9.25
CA MET A 709 -31.86 -51.40 8.26
C MET A 709 -31.85 -49.87 8.25
N ALA A 710 -31.97 -49.12 7.15
CA ALA A 710 -31.91 -49.40 5.72
C ALA A 710 -31.79 -48.05 5.00
N THR A 711 -31.07 -48.09 3.89
CA THR A 711 -30.84 -47.06 2.88
C THR A 711 -32.10 -46.77 2.04
N VAL A 712 -32.29 -45.51 1.62
CA VAL A 712 -32.91 -45.09 0.34
C VAL A 712 -32.18 -43.79 -0.06
N GLY A 713 -31.45 -43.62 -1.17
CA GLY A 713 -31.34 -44.34 -2.43
C GLY A 713 -31.98 -43.51 -3.55
N PHE A 714 -31.18 -42.84 -4.40
CA PHE A 714 -31.46 -42.72 -5.84
C PHE A 714 -30.19 -42.38 -6.63
N ALA A 715 -30.03 -43.07 -7.75
CA ALA A 715 -28.85 -43.15 -8.60
C ALA A 715 -29.17 -42.77 -10.06
N GLY A 716 -28.11 -42.54 -10.85
CA GLY A 716 -28.05 -42.64 -12.32
C GLY A 716 -27.51 -41.37 -12.99
N MET A 717 -26.63 -41.37 -14.00
CA MET A 717 -25.94 -42.40 -14.79
C MET A 717 -24.89 -41.67 -15.66
N GLY A 718 -23.80 -42.34 -16.05
CA GLY A 718 -22.95 -41.92 -17.18
C GLY A 718 -21.48 -42.36 -17.10
N GLU A 719 -21.20 -43.63 -17.43
CA GLU A 719 -19.86 -44.17 -17.70
C GLU A 719 -19.31 -43.74 -19.06
N GLY A 720 -17.98 -43.70 -19.16
CA GLY A 720 -17.19 -43.68 -20.39
C GLY A 720 -15.74 -44.12 -20.11
N GLU A 721 -15.47 -45.41 -20.32
CA GLU A 721 -14.19 -46.14 -20.48
C GLU A 721 -13.10 -45.37 -21.27
N MET A 722 -11.79 -45.68 -21.29
CA MET A 722 -10.83 -46.59 -20.63
C MET A 722 -9.49 -46.32 -21.38
N GLY A 723 -8.31 -46.44 -20.75
CA GLY A 723 -7.04 -46.46 -21.50
C GLY A 723 -5.77 -46.24 -20.69
N ALA A 724 -5.36 -47.26 -19.94
CA ALA A 724 -4.08 -47.33 -19.24
C ALA A 724 -2.92 -47.68 -20.20
N TYR A 725 -1.71 -47.19 -19.91
CA TYR A 725 -0.47 -47.93 -20.16
C TYR A 725 0.53 -47.68 -19.01
N GLU A 726 0.89 -48.77 -18.34
CA GLU A 726 1.97 -48.89 -17.36
C GLU A 726 3.36 -48.75 -18.00
N SER A 727 4.34 -48.29 -17.23
CA SER A 727 5.62 -48.99 -17.09
C SER A 727 6.42 -48.48 -15.89
N THR A 728 6.68 -49.40 -14.95
CA THR A 728 7.62 -49.29 -13.82
C THR A 728 9.02 -49.85 -14.24
N PRO A 729 10.01 -50.02 -13.33
CA PRO A 729 11.04 -49.03 -12.97
C PRO A 729 12.48 -49.57 -13.13
N ILE A 730 13.53 -48.72 -13.19
CA ILE A 730 14.92 -49.17 -12.93
C ILE A 730 15.69 -48.15 -12.09
N SER A 731 16.30 -48.67 -11.03
CA SER A 731 17.20 -48.06 -10.05
C SER A 731 18.64 -47.93 -10.57
N LEU A 732 19.39 -46.89 -10.15
CA LEU A 732 20.79 -46.96 -9.67
C LEU A 732 21.35 -45.54 -9.38
N SER A 733 21.81 -45.33 -8.14
CA SER A 733 22.61 -44.19 -7.65
C SER A 733 24.12 -44.32 -8.02
N PRO A 734 25.07 -43.59 -7.40
CA PRO A 734 25.46 -42.17 -7.52
C PRO A 734 26.97 -42.00 -7.89
N HIS A 735 27.49 -40.77 -8.14
CA HIS A 735 28.89 -40.32 -7.87
C HIS A 735 29.11 -38.88 -8.41
N LEU A 736 29.39 -37.87 -7.57
CA LEU A 736 30.69 -37.38 -7.06
C LEU A 736 31.59 -36.61 -8.07
N SER A 737 31.58 -35.28 -7.92
CA SER A 737 32.76 -34.43 -7.61
C SER A 737 33.75 -33.97 -8.69
N THR A 738 34.10 -32.68 -8.51
CA THR A 738 35.42 -32.01 -8.62
C THR A 738 35.87 -31.23 -9.87
N LYS A 739 35.89 -29.90 -9.67
CA LYS A 739 37.01 -28.93 -9.77
C LYS A 739 37.62 -28.53 -11.13
N ALA A 740 37.73 -27.19 -11.22
CA ALA A 740 38.89 -26.38 -11.68
C ALA A 740 39.08 -26.20 -13.20
N ARG A 741 39.66 -25.11 -13.73
CA ARG A 741 39.95 -23.71 -13.34
C ARG A 741 40.65 -23.11 -14.59
N HIS A 742 40.55 -21.79 -14.79
CA HIS A 742 41.34 -20.95 -15.74
C HIS A 742 41.01 -21.12 -17.24
N GLY A 743 40.95 -20.09 -18.07
CA GLY A 743 41.39 -18.69 -18.02
C GLY A 743 41.86 -18.29 -19.43
N ALA A 744 41.75 -16.99 -19.76
CA ALA A 744 42.27 -16.31 -20.97
C ALA A 744 41.30 -16.10 -22.17
N THR A 745 40.75 -14.88 -22.22
CA THR A 745 40.59 -14.03 -23.42
C THR A 745 41.96 -13.48 -23.89
N PRO A 746 42.15 -12.69 -24.98
CA PRO A 746 41.21 -12.14 -26.01
C PRO A 746 41.77 -12.16 -27.48
N ASN A 747 41.06 -11.44 -28.38
CA ASN A 747 41.49 -10.81 -29.67
C ASN A 747 41.32 -11.63 -30.98
N ARG A 748 40.98 -11.07 -32.16
CA ARG A 748 40.48 -9.76 -32.65
C ARG A 748 40.27 -9.89 -34.19
N THR A 749 39.26 -9.19 -34.74
CA THR A 749 39.14 -8.60 -36.12
C THR A 749 39.19 -9.42 -37.41
N HIS A 750 38.20 -9.18 -38.29
CA HIS A 750 38.22 -8.96 -39.77
C HIS A 750 36.75 -8.85 -40.25
N HIS A 751 36.29 -8.19 -41.32
CA HIS A 751 36.69 -7.12 -42.25
C HIS A 751 35.40 -6.58 -42.90
N SER A 752 35.52 -5.51 -43.69
CA SER A 752 34.49 -4.63 -44.26
C SER A 752 34.11 -4.93 -45.73
N GLU A 753 33.03 -4.25 -46.18
CA GLU A 753 32.63 -3.85 -47.57
C GLU A 753 31.93 -4.85 -48.51
N PHE A 754 30.72 -4.49 -49.00
CA PHE A 754 30.43 -4.00 -50.37
C PHE A 754 28.92 -3.70 -50.57
N ALA A 755 28.61 -2.61 -51.28
CA ALA A 755 27.27 -2.16 -51.72
C ALA A 755 27.05 -2.45 -53.25
N PRO A 756 26.10 -1.81 -53.97
CA PRO A 756 24.68 -2.16 -54.17
C PRO A 756 24.31 -2.37 -55.66
N SER A 757 23.03 -2.64 -56.00
CA SER A 757 22.49 -2.35 -57.34
C SER A 757 20.96 -2.16 -57.38
N GLU A 758 20.54 -1.13 -58.14
CA GLU A 758 19.18 -0.73 -58.48
C GLU A 758 18.65 -1.45 -59.75
N SER A 759 17.32 -1.52 -59.88
CA SER A 759 16.55 -1.32 -61.15
C SER A 759 15.04 -1.31 -60.79
N VAL A 760 14.26 -0.23 -60.95
CA VAL A 760 13.78 0.51 -62.13
C VAL A 760 12.53 -0.11 -62.80
N THR A 761 11.39 0.56 -62.53
CA THR A 761 10.22 0.91 -63.38
C THR A 761 9.01 0.01 -63.69
N THR A 762 7.85 0.68 -63.58
CA THR A 762 6.67 0.78 -64.48
C THR A 762 5.34 0.02 -64.22
N SER A 763 4.36 0.80 -63.75
CA SER A 763 3.06 1.17 -64.39
C SER A 763 1.83 0.23 -64.41
N SER A 764 0.81 0.64 -63.63
CA SER A 764 -0.60 0.96 -63.97
C SER A 764 -1.47 0.10 -64.92
N ASN A 765 -2.66 -0.31 -64.43
CA ASN A 765 -4.05 -0.05 -64.94
C ASN A 765 -5.02 -1.18 -64.51
N VAL A 766 -6.11 -0.90 -63.75
CA VAL A 766 -7.49 -0.48 -64.11
C VAL A 766 -8.37 -1.56 -64.78
N GLY A 767 -9.55 -1.81 -64.18
CA GLY A 767 -10.77 -2.42 -64.77
C GLY A 767 -11.26 -3.69 -64.04
N SER A 768 -12.20 -3.64 -63.07
CA SER A 768 -13.68 -3.51 -63.13
C SER A 768 -14.44 -4.74 -63.67
N GLN A 769 -15.37 -5.29 -62.86
CA GLN A 769 -16.78 -5.63 -63.20
C GLN A 769 -17.48 -6.38 -62.03
N THR A 770 -18.48 -5.78 -61.36
CA THR A 770 -19.97 -5.97 -61.46
C THR A 770 -20.49 -7.29 -60.85
N GLY A 771 -21.59 -7.35 -60.10
CA GLY A 771 -22.70 -6.44 -59.77
C GLY A 771 -23.52 -7.02 -58.61
N SER A 772 -24.28 -6.26 -57.81
CA SER A 772 -25.66 -5.76 -58.01
C SER A 772 -26.51 -6.30 -56.86
N ALA A 773 -27.54 -5.68 -56.27
CA ALA A 773 -28.09 -4.33 -56.17
C ALA A 773 -29.36 -4.44 -55.28
N SER A 774 -29.64 -3.47 -54.39
CA SER A 774 -30.92 -2.70 -54.30
C SER A 774 -31.11 -2.20 -52.85
N SER A 775 -30.86 -0.94 -52.45
CA SER A 775 -31.39 0.40 -52.81
C SER A 775 -32.70 0.81 -52.09
N ARG A 776 -32.62 1.86 -51.25
CA ARG A 776 -33.45 3.09 -51.24
C ARG A 776 -33.07 4.02 -50.06
N ASP A 777 -32.53 5.20 -50.40
CA ASP A 777 -32.28 6.38 -49.55
C ASP A 777 -33.57 7.23 -49.34
N PRO A 778 -33.53 8.50 -48.84
CA PRO A 778 -33.33 8.96 -47.46
C PRO A 778 -34.41 10.02 -47.07
N LEU A 779 -34.36 10.64 -45.87
CA LEU A 779 -34.87 12.02 -45.65
C LEU A 779 -34.37 12.62 -44.31
N TRP A 780 -33.86 13.86 -44.40
CA TRP A 780 -33.33 14.70 -43.31
C TRP A 780 -34.40 15.29 -42.37
N SER A 781 -34.04 15.52 -41.11
CA SER A 781 -34.40 16.76 -40.37
C SER A 781 -33.48 17.00 -39.17
N ARG A 782 -32.76 18.13 -39.20
CA ARG A 782 -32.08 18.77 -38.05
C ARG A 782 -33.12 19.25 -37.04
N GLY A 783 -32.94 18.94 -35.75
CA GLY A 783 -33.60 19.63 -34.64
C GLY A 783 -32.57 20.34 -33.79
N ALA A 784 -32.56 21.68 -33.84
CA ALA A 784 -31.79 22.53 -32.95
C ALA A 784 -32.46 22.56 -31.58
N THR A 785 -31.73 22.21 -30.52
CA THR A 785 -32.16 22.36 -29.12
C THR A 785 -32.30 23.85 -28.80
N SER A 786 -33.47 24.25 -28.30
CA SER A 786 -33.75 25.65 -28.02
C SER A 786 -33.11 26.07 -26.70
N ARG A 787 -32.75 27.35 -26.59
CA ARG A 787 -32.14 27.95 -25.40
C ARG A 787 -33.03 27.88 -24.15
N MET A 788 -34.32 27.54 -24.28
CA MET A 788 -35.23 27.36 -23.14
C MET A 788 -35.14 25.95 -22.53
N ASP A 789 -34.81 24.93 -23.32
CA ASP A 789 -34.67 23.55 -22.82
C ASP A 789 -33.41 23.39 -21.95
N VAL A 790 -32.36 24.17 -22.25
CA VAL A 790 -31.11 24.22 -21.47
C VAL A 790 -31.30 24.97 -20.14
N VAL A 791 -32.25 25.90 -20.05
CA VAL A 791 -32.55 26.62 -18.80
C VAL A 791 -33.41 25.75 -17.88
N GLY A 792 -34.39 25.03 -18.42
CA GLY A 792 -35.19 24.06 -17.65
C GLY A 792 -34.34 22.93 -17.06
N LEU A 793 -33.42 22.37 -17.84
CA LEU A 793 -32.46 21.36 -17.36
C LEU A 793 -31.49 21.90 -16.30
N ARG A 794 -31.18 23.21 -16.33
CA ARG A 794 -30.31 23.83 -15.33
C ARG A 794 -31.03 24.05 -14.01
N GLU A 795 -32.31 24.42 -14.04
CA GLU A 795 -33.14 24.51 -12.83
C GLU A 795 -33.37 23.13 -12.20
N GLU A 796 -33.63 22.09 -13.00
CA GLU A 796 -33.84 20.73 -12.50
C GLU A 796 -32.57 20.13 -11.87
N VAL A 797 -31.39 20.42 -12.43
CA VAL A 797 -30.10 20.01 -11.85
C VAL A 797 -29.76 20.75 -10.56
N GLU A 798 -30.11 22.04 -10.45
CA GLU A 798 -29.93 22.79 -9.20
C GLU A 798 -30.93 22.37 -8.12
N ASP A 799 -32.16 22.00 -8.50
CA ASP A 799 -33.14 21.43 -7.56
C ASP A 799 -32.71 20.05 -7.05
N LEU A 800 -32.18 19.19 -7.93
CA LEU A 800 -31.56 17.92 -7.55
C LEU A 800 -30.33 18.11 -6.65
N ARG A 801 -29.50 19.13 -6.90
CA ARG A 801 -28.38 19.47 -6.00
C ARG A 801 -28.87 19.91 -4.62
N ARG A 802 -29.96 20.69 -4.55
CA ARG A 802 -30.55 21.12 -3.27
C ARG A 802 -31.09 19.93 -2.49
N VAL A 803 -31.83 19.03 -3.15
CA VAL A 803 -32.38 17.81 -2.52
C VAL A 803 -31.26 16.88 -2.04
N VAL A 804 -30.20 16.69 -2.83
CA VAL A 804 -29.03 15.88 -2.42
C VAL A 804 -28.28 16.55 -1.25
N HIS A 805 -28.24 17.87 -1.19
CA HIS A 805 -27.64 18.60 -0.07
C HIS A 805 -28.49 18.46 1.20
N GLU A 806 -29.81 18.59 1.11
CA GLU A 806 -30.74 18.42 2.24
C GLU A 806 -30.69 16.99 2.81
N ILE A 807 -30.65 15.95 1.96
CA ILE A 807 -30.48 14.55 2.40
C ILE A 807 -29.13 14.34 3.12
N ARG A 808 -28.09 15.09 2.73
CA ARG A 808 -26.77 15.00 3.37
C ARG A 808 -26.74 15.69 4.73
N VAL A 809 -27.51 16.77 4.90
CA VAL A 809 -27.65 17.48 6.17
C VAL A 809 -28.52 16.67 7.15
N GLU A 810 -29.59 16.02 6.66
CA GLU A 810 -30.48 15.17 7.47
C GLU A 810 -29.79 13.90 7.99
N ARG A 811 -28.76 13.41 7.29
CA ARG A 811 -27.91 12.28 7.75
C ARG A 811 -26.78 12.68 8.71
N LEU A 812 -26.59 13.98 8.96
CA LEU A 812 -25.54 14.51 9.85
C LEU A 812 -26.10 15.10 11.16
N GLU A 813 -27.43 15.16 11.34
CA GLU A 813 -28.00 15.55 12.63
C GLU A 813 -27.95 14.38 13.64
N PRO A 814 -27.44 14.61 14.87
CA PRO A 814 -27.52 13.61 15.93
C PRO A 814 -28.99 13.43 16.39
N PRO A 815 -29.40 12.22 16.79
CA PRO A 815 -30.78 11.96 17.22
C PRO A 815 -31.16 12.80 18.46
N PRO A 816 -32.43 13.21 18.61
CA PRO A 816 -32.85 14.08 19.71
C PRO A 816 -32.63 13.41 21.06
N GLU A 817 -32.05 14.15 22.01
CA GLU A 817 -31.96 13.76 23.42
C GLU A 817 -33.37 13.60 23.99
N TYR A 818 -33.72 12.38 24.38
CA TYR A 818 -34.87 12.14 25.24
C TYR A 818 -34.45 12.42 26.69
N ALA A 819 -35.06 13.44 27.29
CA ALA A 819 -34.95 13.70 28.72
C ALA A 819 -35.69 12.61 29.53
N GLU A 820 -34.95 12.05 30.51
CA GLU A 820 -35.29 11.10 31.60
C GLU A 820 -36.59 10.28 31.54
#